data_AF-A0A9P6RWZ1-F1
#
_entry.id   AF-A0A9P6RWZ1-F1
#
_cell.length_a   1.000
_cell.length_b   1.000
_cell.length_c   1.000
_cell.angle_alpha   90.00
_cell.angle_beta   90.00
_cell.angle_gamma   90.00
#
_symmetry.space_group_name_H-M   'P 1'
#
loop_
_entity.id
_entity.type
_entity.pdbx_description
1 polymer ?
#
loop_
_entity_poly.entity_id
_entity_poly.type
_entity_poly.pdbx_seq_one_letter_code
_entity_poly.pdbx_strand_id
1 'polypeptide(L)'
;MVDEQMDSLYWFSDCEDSFIAHQPNTFLSAAVFLTQDTYMYGSESMKRHIIRFLAKYVNAYPVMDDLSISLIATICNEWKPHAHEAFLAVSKSLLSKTSHHWVPRHGMTQASNPVWILLDKARSHPKAIGLLEVFIDYCIRQAKRHKDPQYLVPIEQCLHELVDPSLFFSDAILRMLRQMAYLPARGHALLVDHHTIAHPPRFRWRFWRTAPRGLRQHKDQVMQVSYEKEVDSEQESFSRSLYQVNFALLWRVINPKAPPSSLPPPPPTVSPEVDASTATVVTTKASGAAEKTDPTLSGRGQKSQTLFSWTLAVLYMLRRKARLSRGNRVECHSFDLQALDNPALIALVEYKWNTIAFNYWLVRFLGQLLYYILVLTAVFLQIYGDNRVVEKNVIINDKPEVIKELFSDPGPGGLYISIIVIALMFLWLEIVQLMKDIRCYFESVYNWVDLFVFLLPLVGAISQILIIYGISNAGFNTGSLSFSVLLIFLHFLFELRVFQIVCHFVSIIIRAIYSIRVFIFVISGGLLAFAIAVLHLLHDCVDAEQCSYFTDKYSNNLLRSISVTYFMMGGNYDPVEGGFSSNSPAFHFMMMVFFFFTVILMMNVLIALINNAIGDGDQTWQLDWMLNRMRYIENAENMTYDIPGFRENHDYFPHTIFYSGSSQQVREYEKKTRQMEDEAAPVTLNADGQVQQLPESSDTATATATTAAAAVTAAAVVVAATATATAEKINDDSASTKTKEKENDLADEGVARLVETELRKQLDVERESSGRQISTLQQQLREQQQILVQILAKLEQ
;
A
#
# COMPACT_ATOMS: atom_id res chain seq x y z
N MET A 1 17.45 15.14 58.21
CA MET A 1 17.30 13.88 57.46
C MET A 1 17.38 14.04 55.94
N VAL A 2 16.50 14.79 55.26
CA VAL A 2 16.60 14.94 53.78
C VAL A 2 17.83 15.74 53.35
N ASP A 3 18.18 16.82 54.06
CA ASP A 3 19.38 17.61 53.76
C ASP A 3 20.69 16.85 54.08
N GLU A 4 20.69 16.04 55.16
CA GLU A 4 21.81 15.15 55.51
C GLU A 4 22.02 14.03 54.47
N GLN A 5 20.95 13.53 53.86
CA GLN A 5 21.05 12.61 52.72
C GLN A 5 21.58 13.31 51.45
N MET A 6 21.31 14.61 51.27
CA MET A 6 21.85 15.38 50.15
C MET A 6 23.36 15.57 50.24
N ASP A 7 23.91 15.79 51.44
CA ASP A 7 25.37 15.89 51.64
C ASP A 7 26.06 14.54 51.39
N SER A 8 25.38 13.42 51.65
CA SER A 8 25.90 12.07 51.30
C SER A 8 26.00 11.84 49.79
N LEU A 9 25.12 12.46 49.00
CA LEU A 9 25.11 12.36 47.53
C LEU A 9 26.28 13.13 46.90
N TYR A 10 26.74 14.23 47.51
CA TYR A 10 27.92 14.96 47.03
C TYR A 10 29.23 14.19 47.25
N TRP A 11 29.33 13.37 48.31
CA TRP A 11 30.51 12.54 48.59
C TRP A 11 30.75 11.43 47.58
N PHE A 12 29.73 11.02 46.82
CA PHE A 12 29.88 9.98 45.81
C PHE A 12 30.63 10.45 44.55
N SER A 13 30.72 11.77 44.29
CA SER A 13 31.25 12.33 43.03
C SER A 13 32.67 11.87 42.67
N ASP A 14 33.55 11.64 43.64
CA ASP A 14 34.96 11.30 43.39
C ASP A 14 35.24 9.79 43.35
N CYS A 15 34.32 8.94 43.82
CA CYS A 15 34.41 7.48 43.77
C CYS A 15 33.40 6.83 42.81
N GLU A 16 32.62 7.65 42.11
CA GLU A 16 31.44 7.26 41.32
C GLU A 16 31.75 6.26 40.20
N ASP A 17 32.77 6.52 39.39
CA ASP A 17 33.12 5.65 38.25
C ASP A 17 33.64 4.28 38.72
N SER A 18 34.38 4.26 39.83
CA SER A 18 34.85 3.02 40.45
C SER A 18 33.68 2.21 41.02
N PHE A 19 32.74 2.86 41.71
CA PHE A 19 31.57 2.18 42.27
C PHE A 19 30.70 1.53 41.18
N ILE A 20 30.47 2.24 40.07
CA ILE A 20 29.68 1.72 38.94
C ILE A 20 30.32 0.47 38.34
N ALA A 21 31.65 0.47 38.20
CA ALA A 21 32.39 -0.66 37.65
C ALA A 21 32.39 -1.88 38.59
N HIS A 22 32.43 -1.68 39.91
CA HIS A 22 32.51 -2.78 40.89
C HIS A 22 31.14 -3.32 41.32
N GLN A 23 30.10 -2.49 41.34
CA GLN A 23 28.75 -2.86 41.80
C GLN A 23 27.65 -2.36 40.85
N PRO A 24 27.62 -2.87 39.61
CA PRO A 24 26.69 -2.41 38.57
C PRO A 24 25.22 -2.62 38.98
N ASN A 25 24.89 -3.76 39.59
CA ASN A 25 23.52 -4.08 40.00
C ASN A 25 23.03 -3.16 41.13
N THR A 26 23.87 -2.90 42.13
CA THR A 26 23.53 -1.99 43.23
C THR A 26 23.25 -0.58 42.71
N PHE A 27 24.08 -0.10 41.78
CA PHE A 27 23.89 1.19 41.12
C PHE A 27 22.55 1.25 40.38
N LEU A 28 22.23 0.23 39.58
CA LEU A 28 20.99 0.19 38.80
C LEU A 28 19.75 0.11 39.68
N SER A 29 19.77 -0.74 40.73
CA SER A 29 18.67 -0.82 41.70
C SER A 29 18.47 0.50 42.44
N ALA A 30 19.55 1.20 42.80
CA ALA A 30 19.48 2.52 43.41
C ALA A 30 18.86 3.54 42.45
N ALA A 31 19.24 3.52 41.16
CA ALA A 31 18.64 4.41 40.17
C ALA A 31 17.14 4.15 39.97
N VAL A 32 16.72 2.89 39.92
CA VAL A 32 15.30 2.51 39.85
C VAL A 32 14.54 3.02 41.08
N PHE A 33 15.07 2.81 42.28
CA PHE A 33 14.48 3.32 43.53
C PHE A 33 14.35 4.85 43.53
N LEU A 34 15.38 5.57 43.05
CA LEU A 34 15.33 7.01 42.91
C LEU A 34 14.22 7.46 41.95
N THR A 35 14.00 6.74 40.85
CA THR A 35 12.93 7.07 39.88
C THR A 35 11.52 6.75 40.37
N GLN A 36 11.34 5.66 41.12
CA GLN A 36 10.03 5.18 41.56
C GLN A 36 9.55 5.90 42.80
N ASP A 37 10.33 5.83 43.87
CA ASP A 37 9.89 6.24 45.20
C ASP A 37 10.33 7.67 45.48
N THR A 38 11.62 7.94 45.29
CA THR A 38 12.20 9.23 45.71
C THR A 38 11.71 10.39 44.83
N TYR A 39 11.54 10.17 43.53
CA TYR A 39 11.06 11.22 42.62
C TYR A 39 9.61 11.60 42.87
N MET A 40 8.74 10.63 43.20
CA MET A 40 7.31 10.87 43.40
C MET A 40 7.05 11.76 44.63
N TYR A 41 7.78 11.52 45.72
CA TYR A 41 7.60 12.24 46.98
C TYR A 41 8.65 13.34 47.23
N GLY A 42 9.65 13.46 46.37
CA GLY A 42 10.75 14.41 46.51
C GLY A 42 10.34 15.86 46.27
N SER A 43 11.03 16.79 46.93
CA SER A 43 10.92 18.23 46.62
C SER A 43 11.38 18.53 45.20
N GLU A 44 10.95 19.65 44.61
CA GLU A 44 11.41 20.08 43.27
C GLU A 44 12.94 20.21 43.18
N SER A 45 13.60 20.56 44.29
CA SER A 45 15.07 20.53 44.36
C SER A 45 15.61 19.11 44.21
N MET A 46 15.08 18.15 44.98
CA MET A 46 15.48 16.74 44.91
C MET A 46 15.22 16.15 43.52
N LYS A 47 14.04 16.38 42.94
CA LYS A 47 13.71 15.97 41.56
C LYS A 47 14.75 16.46 40.56
N ARG A 48 15.15 17.73 40.64
CA ARG A 48 16.21 18.29 39.77
C ARG A 48 17.56 17.60 39.95
N HIS A 49 17.94 17.24 41.18
CA HIS A 49 19.18 16.50 41.45
C HIS A 49 19.11 15.08 40.91
N ILE A 50 17.99 14.37 41.11
CA ILE A 50 17.76 13.04 40.54
C ILE A 50 17.88 13.10 39.01
N ILE A 51 17.23 14.05 38.33
CA ILE A 51 17.36 14.16 36.87
C ILE A 51 18.80 14.51 36.45
N ARG A 52 19.54 15.35 37.20
CA ARG A 52 20.96 15.62 36.89
C ARG A 52 21.82 14.36 37.03
N PHE A 53 21.61 13.59 38.09
CA PHE A 53 22.30 12.33 38.34
C PHE A 53 22.02 11.32 37.22
N LEU A 54 20.75 11.06 36.91
CA LEU A 54 20.36 10.15 35.82
C LEU A 54 20.89 10.62 34.47
N ALA A 55 20.86 11.92 34.20
CA ALA A 55 21.38 12.50 32.97
C ALA A 55 22.90 12.28 32.80
N LYS A 56 23.68 12.37 33.89
CA LYS A 56 25.12 12.09 33.88
C LYS A 56 25.43 10.66 33.42
N TYR A 57 24.59 9.69 33.82
CA TYR A 57 24.78 8.26 33.57
C TYR A 57 23.88 7.67 32.48
N VAL A 58 23.18 8.51 31.72
CA VAL A 58 22.20 8.04 30.72
C VAL A 58 22.82 7.17 29.62
N ASN A 59 24.11 7.36 29.34
CA ASN A 59 24.90 6.58 28.39
C ASN A 59 25.88 5.60 29.06
N ALA A 60 25.82 5.44 30.39
CA ALA A 60 26.68 4.52 31.12
C ALA A 60 26.20 3.08 30.93
N TYR A 61 27.15 2.19 30.67
CA TYR A 61 26.96 0.75 30.59
C TYR A 61 27.81 0.16 31.71
N PRO A 62 27.19 -0.18 32.86
CA PRO A 62 27.93 -0.58 34.04
C PRO A 62 28.83 -1.80 33.81
N VAL A 63 28.46 -2.66 32.85
CA VAL A 63 29.25 -3.81 32.40
C VAL A 63 29.68 -3.56 30.96
N MET A 64 30.99 -3.36 30.73
CA MET A 64 31.53 -3.03 29.40
C MET A 64 31.21 -4.09 28.33
N ASP A 65 31.13 -5.36 28.74
CA ASP A 65 30.93 -6.50 27.84
C ASP A 65 29.45 -6.89 27.65
N ASP A 66 28.56 -6.39 28.51
CA ASP A 66 27.14 -6.73 28.46
C ASP A 66 26.30 -5.52 28.01
N LEU A 67 26.05 -5.47 26.70
CA LEU A 67 25.21 -4.45 26.07
C LEU A 67 23.73 -4.57 26.46
N SER A 68 23.32 -5.66 27.11
CA SER A 68 21.94 -5.82 27.58
C SER A 68 21.63 -4.90 28.77
N ILE A 69 22.66 -4.51 29.53
CA ILE A 69 22.53 -3.74 30.77
C ILE A 69 22.77 -2.25 30.51
N SER A 70 21.69 -1.52 30.22
CA SER A 70 21.69 -0.06 30.19
C SER A 70 20.82 0.52 31.31
N LEU A 71 21.20 1.70 31.82
CA LEU A 71 20.42 2.40 32.85
C LEU A 71 18.97 2.60 32.42
N ILE A 72 18.76 3.09 31.19
CA ILE A 72 17.43 3.31 30.61
C ILE A 72 16.65 2.00 30.47
N ALA A 73 17.26 0.93 29.94
CA ALA A 73 16.58 -0.35 29.81
C ALA A 73 16.17 -0.91 31.16
N THR A 74 17.03 -0.79 32.18
CA THR A 74 16.75 -1.25 33.54
C THR A 74 15.59 -0.48 34.17
N ILE A 75 15.59 0.84 34.03
CA ILE A 75 14.48 1.72 34.43
C ILE A 75 13.17 1.30 33.74
N CYS A 76 13.19 1.07 32.42
CA CYS A 76 12.01 0.61 31.68
C CYS A 76 11.53 -0.80 32.08
N ASN A 77 12.45 -1.73 32.35
CA ASN A 77 12.14 -3.10 32.75
C ASN A 77 11.44 -3.15 34.12
N GLU A 78 11.90 -2.32 35.05
CA GLU A 78 11.36 -2.20 36.40
C GLU A 78 10.08 -1.35 36.47
N TRP A 79 9.58 -0.84 35.35
CA TRP A 79 8.33 -0.08 35.31
C TRP A 79 7.14 -0.87 35.88
N LYS A 80 6.34 -0.21 36.72
CA LYS A 80 5.12 -0.77 37.33
C LYS A 80 3.93 0.19 37.15
N PRO A 81 2.69 -0.31 37.00
CA PRO A 81 1.51 0.53 36.76
C PRO A 81 1.25 1.63 37.82
N HIS A 82 1.55 1.37 39.10
CA HIS A 82 1.35 2.34 40.19
C HIS A 82 2.37 3.48 40.18
N ALA A 83 3.56 3.26 39.62
CA ALA A 83 4.61 4.27 39.50
C ALA A 83 4.56 5.02 38.15
N HIS A 84 3.54 4.79 37.33
CA HIS A 84 3.48 5.29 35.95
C HIS A 84 3.66 6.81 35.85
N GLU A 85 2.97 7.60 36.67
CA GLU A 85 3.06 9.07 36.65
C GLU A 85 4.47 9.56 37.00
N ALA A 86 5.11 8.95 38.00
CA ALA A 86 6.49 9.28 38.38
C ALA A 86 7.45 8.97 37.24
N PHE A 87 7.35 7.78 36.64
CA PHE A 87 8.16 7.39 35.49
C PHE A 87 7.95 8.29 34.27
N LEU A 88 6.70 8.66 33.98
CA LEU A 88 6.37 9.52 32.85
C LEU A 88 6.97 10.91 33.05
N ALA A 89 6.85 11.47 34.26
CA ALA A 89 7.44 12.76 34.62
C ALA A 89 8.97 12.73 34.59
N VAL A 90 9.60 11.67 35.10
CA VAL A 90 11.06 11.45 35.03
C VAL A 90 11.50 11.36 33.58
N SER A 91 10.86 10.52 32.77
CA SER A 91 11.24 10.28 31.37
C SER A 91 11.11 11.55 30.54
N LYS A 92 10.01 12.30 30.67
CA LYS A 92 9.84 13.61 30.03
C LYS A 92 10.92 14.60 30.46
N SER A 93 11.25 14.66 31.76
CA SER A 93 12.27 15.58 32.28
C SER A 93 13.70 15.20 31.90
N LEU A 94 13.99 13.90 31.83
CA LEU A 94 15.29 13.35 31.46
C LEU A 94 15.54 13.55 29.96
N LEU A 95 14.57 13.17 29.13
CA LEU A 95 14.69 13.17 27.66
C LEU A 95 14.45 14.55 27.02
N SER A 96 13.90 15.53 27.75
CA SER A 96 13.78 16.91 27.27
C SER A 96 15.05 17.74 27.42
N LYS A 97 15.98 17.34 28.30
CA LYS A 97 17.23 18.09 28.54
C LYS A 97 18.17 18.01 27.35
N THR A 98 18.81 19.13 27.04
CA THR A 98 19.68 19.27 25.87
C THR A 98 21.15 18.95 26.14
N SER A 99 21.59 19.00 27.40
CA SER A 99 23.02 18.90 27.75
C SER A 99 23.54 17.47 27.80
N HIS A 100 22.68 16.51 28.16
CA HIS A 100 23.02 15.09 28.24
C HIS A 100 21.90 14.32 27.57
N HIS A 101 22.17 13.80 26.38
CA HIS A 101 21.19 13.05 25.60
C HIS A 101 21.63 11.59 25.56
N TRP A 102 20.66 10.69 25.70
CA TRP A 102 20.84 9.27 25.45
C TRP A 102 21.14 9.02 23.97
N VAL A 103 22.23 8.32 23.67
CA VAL A 103 22.62 7.88 22.33
C VAL A 103 22.42 6.36 22.24
N PRO A 104 21.45 5.90 21.43
CA PRO A 104 21.29 4.48 21.11
C PRO A 104 22.58 3.85 20.59
N ARG A 105 23.08 2.76 21.20
CA ARG A 105 24.21 1.99 20.65
C ARG A 105 23.79 1.16 19.44
N HIS A 106 24.72 0.98 18.50
CA HIS A 106 24.60 -0.05 17.47
C HIS A 106 24.63 -1.44 18.12
N GLY A 107 23.77 -2.34 17.65
CA GLY A 107 23.73 -3.72 18.16
C GLY A 107 22.95 -3.90 19.47
N MET A 108 22.07 -2.95 19.84
CA MET A 108 21.13 -3.18 20.94
C MET A 108 20.35 -4.49 20.75
N THR A 109 20.25 -5.27 21.81
CA THR A 109 19.39 -6.44 21.90
C THR A 109 17.96 -6.01 22.27
N GLN A 110 16.99 -6.91 22.10
CA GLN A 110 15.61 -6.69 22.57
C GLN A 110 15.55 -6.34 24.07
N ALA A 111 16.39 -6.98 24.89
CA ALA A 111 16.47 -6.75 26.33
C ALA A 111 17.05 -5.38 26.72
N SER A 112 17.83 -4.75 25.85
CA SER A 112 18.40 -3.41 26.06
C SER A 112 17.63 -2.28 25.38
N ASN A 113 16.68 -2.60 24.49
CA ASN A 113 15.97 -1.61 23.72
C ASN A 113 14.76 -1.09 24.51
N PRO A 114 14.76 0.16 25.01
CA PRO A 114 13.67 0.67 25.83
C PRO A 114 12.33 0.73 25.09
N VAL A 115 12.36 0.95 23.77
CA VAL A 115 11.13 0.96 22.95
C VAL A 115 10.54 -0.44 22.90
N TRP A 116 11.36 -1.47 22.72
CA TRP A 116 10.93 -2.87 22.74
C TRP A 116 10.37 -3.27 24.13
N ILE A 117 11.07 -2.93 25.21
CA ILE A 117 10.64 -3.23 26.58
C ILE A 117 9.28 -2.59 26.87
N LEU A 118 9.13 -1.30 26.57
CA LEU A 118 7.89 -0.57 26.81
C LEU A 118 6.75 -1.06 25.92
N LEU A 119 7.06 -1.49 24.70
CA LEU A 119 6.09 -2.12 23.80
C LEU A 119 5.57 -3.43 24.38
N ASP A 120 6.44 -4.27 24.94
CA ASP A 120 6.03 -5.50 25.63
C ASP A 120 5.18 -5.19 26.87
N LYS A 121 5.56 -4.19 27.69
CA LYS A 121 4.75 -3.73 28.82
C LYS A 121 3.38 -3.20 28.36
N ALA A 122 3.32 -2.47 27.24
CA ALA A 122 2.08 -1.91 26.69
C ALA A 122 1.06 -2.98 26.29
N ARG A 123 1.51 -4.18 25.90
CA ARG A 123 0.62 -5.33 25.63
C ARG A 123 -0.14 -5.78 26.87
N SER A 124 0.52 -5.77 28.02
CA SER A 124 -0.08 -6.14 29.31
C SER A 124 -0.79 -4.98 30.01
N HIS A 125 -0.31 -3.76 29.80
CA HIS A 125 -0.75 -2.57 30.51
C HIS A 125 -0.80 -1.36 29.58
N PRO A 126 -1.99 -0.96 29.08
CA PRO A 126 -2.15 0.14 28.13
C PRO A 126 -1.55 1.48 28.59
N LYS A 127 -1.44 1.73 29.90
CA LYS A 127 -0.78 2.94 30.44
C LYS A 127 0.67 3.08 29.97
N ALA A 128 1.40 1.99 29.71
CA ALA A 128 2.78 2.07 29.25
C ALA A 128 2.92 2.75 27.87
N ILE A 129 1.83 2.88 27.09
CA ILE A 129 1.83 3.56 25.79
C ILE A 129 2.31 5.01 25.91
N GLY A 130 1.90 5.74 26.95
CA GLY A 130 2.34 7.13 27.14
C GLY A 130 3.85 7.25 27.36
N LEU A 131 4.50 6.22 27.92
CA LEU A 131 5.97 6.17 28.03
C LEU A 131 6.61 5.80 26.69
N LEU A 132 6.05 4.82 25.99
CA LEU A 132 6.50 4.41 24.66
C LEU A 132 6.53 5.61 23.68
N GLU A 133 5.45 6.40 23.66
CA GLU A 133 5.36 7.62 22.85
C GLU A 133 6.47 8.63 23.19
N VAL A 134 6.77 8.85 24.48
CA VAL A 134 7.85 9.75 24.91
C VAL A 134 9.22 9.30 24.41
N PHE A 135 9.51 7.99 24.44
CA PHE A 135 10.78 7.45 23.95
C PHE A 135 10.89 7.52 22.42
N ILE A 136 9.81 7.23 21.70
CA ILE A 136 9.81 7.30 20.24
C ILE A 136 9.93 8.76 19.76
N ASP A 137 9.14 9.67 20.34
CA ASP A 137 9.25 11.11 20.06
C ASP A 137 10.66 11.64 20.35
N TYR A 138 11.27 11.22 21.46
CA TYR A 138 12.67 11.55 21.75
C TYR A 138 13.61 11.08 20.64
N CYS A 139 13.52 9.81 20.23
CA CYS A 139 14.36 9.24 19.19
C CYS A 139 14.24 10.01 17.86
N ILE A 140 13.01 10.33 17.44
CA ILE A 140 12.74 11.10 16.21
C ILE A 140 13.27 12.53 16.33
N ARG A 141 13.01 13.22 17.45
CA ARG A 141 13.49 14.59 17.69
C ARG A 141 15.00 14.67 17.69
N GLN A 142 15.70 13.74 18.35
CA GLN A 142 17.16 13.72 18.35
C GLN A 142 17.72 13.36 16.98
N ALA A 143 17.12 12.40 16.26
CA ALA A 143 17.51 12.08 14.89
C ALA A 143 17.46 13.31 13.97
N LYS A 144 16.37 14.10 14.06
CA LYS A 144 16.22 15.35 13.30
C LYS A 144 17.19 16.44 13.73
N ARG A 145 17.36 16.62 15.05
CA ARG A 145 18.23 17.65 15.62
C ARG A 145 19.70 17.42 15.28
N HIS A 146 20.17 16.19 15.44
CA HIS A 146 21.57 15.81 15.24
C HIS A 146 21.88 15.36 13.80
N LYS A 147 20.85 15.23 12.95
CA LYS A 147 20.96 14.73 11.57
C LYS A 147 21.59 13.33 11.53
N ASP A 148 21.29 12.51 12.52
CA ASP A 148 21.92 11.22 12.77
C ASP A 148 20.85 10.12 12.86
N PRO A 149 20.81 9.16 11.93
CA PRO A 149 19.80 8.13 11.92
C PRO A 149 20.02 7.09 13.04
N GLN A 150 21.18 7.09 13.71
CA GLN A 150 21.46 6.15 14.81
C GLN A 150 20.42 6.24 15.94
N TYR A 151 19.83 7.41 16.16
CA TYR A 151 18.77 7.59 17.15
C TYR A 151 17.49 6.82 16.82
N LEU A 152 17.28 6.39 15.57
CA LEU A 152 16.10 5.63 15.15
C LEU A 152 16.27 4.11 15.29
N VAL A 153 17.49 3.62 15.55
CA VAL A 153 17.77 2.19 15.72
C VAL A 153 16.80 1.50 16.71
N PRO A 154 16.46 2.09 17.88
CA PRO A 154 15.49 1.48 18.79
C PRO A 154 14.12 1.25 18.15
N ILE A 155 13.66 2.19 17.32
CA ILE A 155 12.37 2.11 16.61
C ILE A 155 12.47 1.07 15.49
N GLU A 156 13.52 1.14 14.67
CA GLU A 156 13.73 0.23 13.53
C GLU A 156 13.74 -1.25 13.96
N GLN A 157 14.36 -1.56 15.10
CA GLN A 157 14.42 -2.93 15.64
C GLN A 157 13.07 -3.49 16.08
N CYS A 158 12.16 -2.64 16.55
CA CYS A 158 10.82 -3.02 16.99
C CYS A 158 9.72 -2.70 15.97
N LEU A 159 10.08 -2.19 14.79
CA LEU A 159 9.12 -1.64 13.83
C LEU A 159 8.05 -2.64 13.41
N HIS A 160 8.41 -3.91 13.21
CA HIS A 160 7.44 -4.94 12.84
C HIS A 160 6.38 -5.19 13.91
N GLU A 161 6.76 -5.10 15.19
CA GLU A 161 5.82 -5.18 16.30
C GLU A 161 5.04 -3.87 16.43
N LEU A 162 5.63 -2.72 16.07
CA LEU A 162 4.90 -1.46 16.07
C LEU A 162 3.85 -1.43 14.95
N VAL A 163 4.12 -1.92 13.75
CA VAL A 163 3.20 -1.81 12.60
C VAL A 163 2.14 -2.93 12.58
N ASP A 164 2.08 -3.78 13.62
CA ASP A 164 1.10 -4.86 13.69
C ASP A 164 -0.33 -4.28 13.89
N PRO A 165 -1.26 -4.49 12.93
CA PRO A 165 -2.63 -3.98 13.01
C PRO A 165 -3.44 -4.61 14.15
N SER A 166 -2.97 -5.69 14.75
CA SER A 166 -3.64 -6.32 15.91
C SER A 166 -3.47 -5.53 17.21
N LEU A 167 -2.57 -4.55 17.25
CA LEU A 167 -2.29 -3.78 18.45
C LEU A 167 -3.19 -2.55 18.56
N PHE A 168 -3.69 -2.29 19.78
CA PHE A 168 -4.63 -1.21 20.11
C PHE A 168 -4.11 0.23 19.92
N PHE A 169 -2.90 0.43 19.38
CA PHE A 169 -2.24 1.74 19.31
C PHE A 169 -1.85 2.16 17.89
N SER A 170 -2.56 1.66 16.88
CA SER A 170 -2.35 1.95 15.45
C SER A 170 -2.20 3.45 15.16
N ASP A 171 -3.00 4.31 15.80
CA ASP A 171 -3.03 5.75 15.49
C ASP A 171 -1.80 6.47 16.03
N ALA A 172 -1.35 6.11 17.25
CA ALA A 172 -0.10 6.62 17.80
C ALA A 172 1.08 6.22 16.91
N ILE A 173 1.11 4.96 16.45
CA ILE A 173 2.15 4.47 15.55
C ILE A 173 2.11 5.18 14.21
N LEU A 174 0.93 5.39 13.63
CA LEU A 174 0.79 6.12 12.37
C LEU A 174 1.34 7.54 12.50
N ARG A 175 1.02 8.25 13.59
CA ARG A 175 1.61 9.58 13.88
C ARG A 175 3.14 9.52 13.94
N MET A 176 3.69 8.54 14.67
CA MET A 176 5.13 8.36 14.80
C MET A 176 5.80 8.03 13.46
N LEU A 177 5.21 7.15 12.65
CA LEU A 177 5.66 6.84 11.29
C LEU A 177 5.69 8.11 10.44
N ARG A 178 4.64 8.94 10.47
CA ARG A 178 4.61 10.21 9.72
C ARG A 178 5.70 11.15 10.18
N GLN A 179 5.98 11.23 11.48
CA GLN A 179 7.04 12.08 12.01
C GLN A 179 8.45 11.63 11.60
N MET A 180 8.66 10.36 11.24
CA MET A 180 9.92 9.86 10.67
C MET A 180 10.18 10.33 9.23
N ALA A 181 9.21 10.99 8.58
CA ALA A 181 9.47 11.65 7.31
C ALA A 181 10.45 12.83 7.47
N TYR A 182 11.18 13.11 6.38
CA TYR A 182 12.05 14.27 6.23
C TYR A 182 13.14 14.37 7.31
N LEU A 183 13.83 13.26 7.57
CA LEU A 183 15.01 13.24 8.43
C LEU A 183 16.18 13.91 7.70
N PRO A 184 16.68 15.07 8.16
CA PRO A 184 17.71 15.82 7.46
C PRO A 184 19.00 15.01 7.35
N ALA A 185 19.58 14.98 6.15
CA ALA A 185 20.84 14.31 5.90
C ALA A 185 22.03 15.17 6.37
N ARG A 186 23.10 14.53 6.84
CA ARG A 186 24.37 15.18 7.18
C ARG A 186 25.26 15.28 5.94
N GLY A 187 26.02 16.38 5.81
CA GLY A 187 27.02 16.52 4.75
C GLY A 187 26.44 16.76 3.36
N HIS A 188 25.55 17.76 3.21
CA HIS A 188 24.88 18.08 1.95
C HIS A 188 25.85 18.18 0.75
N ALA A 189 26.96 18.90 0.89
CA ALA A 189 27.96 19.03 -0.18
C ALA A 189 28.53 17.67 -0.61
N LEU A 190 28.97 16.84 0.34
CA LEU A 190 29.49 15.50 0.06
C LEU A 190 28.46 14.61 -0.65
N LEU A 191 27.19 14.70 -0.23
CA LEU A 191 26.11 13.94 -0.85
C LEU A 191 25.86 14.40 -2.28
N VAL A 192 25.87 15.71 -2.54
CA VAL A 192 25.72 16.25 -3.89
C VAL A 192 26.90 15.83 -4.75
N ASP A 193 28.13 15.91 -4.26
CA ASP A 193 29.32 15.60 -5.07
C ASP A 193 29.46 14.10 -5.38
N HIS A 194 29.00 13.22 -4.46
CA HIS A 194 29.17 11.77 -4.55
C HIS A 194 27.84 11.00 -4.67
N HIS A 195 26.86 11.53 -5.39
CA HIS A 195 25.60 10.80 -5.60
C HIS A 195 25.58 9.96 -6.88
N THR A 196 24.81 8.88 -6.80
CA THR A 196 24.21 8.18 -7.93
C THR A 196 22.70 8.29 -7.82
N ILE A 197 22.06 8.86 -8.84
CA ILE A 197 20.60 8.96 -8.90
C ILE A 197 20.06 7.56 -9.18
N ALA A 198 19.11 7.11 -8.35
CA ALA A 198 18.31 5.94 -8.62
C ALA A 198 17.33 6.25 -9.75
N HIS A 199 17.85 6.29 -10.97
CA HIS A 199 17.05 6.64 -12.14
C HIS A 199 15.92 5.63 -12.33
N PRO A 200 14.75 6.07 -12.82
CA PRO A 200 13.75 5.15 -13.32
C PRO A 200 14.41 4.18 -14.31
N PRO A 201 14.01 2.91 -14.27
CA PRO A 201 14.70 1.82 -14.93
C PRO A 201 14.92 2.17 -16.39
N ARG A 202 16.18 2.03 -16.82
CA ARG A 202 16.67 2.43 -18.14
C ARG A 202 16.16 1.51 -19.26
N PHE A 203 14.88 1.12 -19.26
CA PHE A 203 14.23 0.57 -20.45
C PHE A 203 14.00 1.67 -21.49
N ARG A 204 15.08 2.39 -21.80
CA ARG A 204 15.17 3.34 -22.87
C ARG A 204 15.69 2.55 -24.05
N TRP A 205 14.75 2.07 -24.88
CA TRP A 205 15.07 1.72 -26.26
C TRP A 205 15.98 2.82 -26.80
N ARG A 206 17.14 2.45 -27.39
CA ARG A 206 18.22 3.39 -27.75
C ARG A 206 17.74 4.65 -28.50
N PHE A 207 16.59 4.58 -29.15
CA PHE A 207 15.90 5.68 -29.85
C PHE A 207 15.44 6.84 -28.96
N TRP A 208 15.21 6.65 -27.65
CA TRP A 208 14.68 7.69 -26.75
C TRP A 208 15.69 8.12 -25.66
N ARG A 209 16.97 8.22 -26.04
CA ARG A 209 18.01 8.77 -25.16
C ARG A 209 17.82 10.28 -24.99
N THR A 210 17.01 10.69 -24.03
CA THR A 210 17.23 12.01 -23.43
C THR A 210 18.59 11.98 -22.74
N ALA A 211 19.42 13.00 -22.98
CA ALA A 211 20.69 13.20 -22.29
C ALA A 211 20.51 12.99 -20.77
N PRO A 212 21.52 12.48 -20.04
CA PRO A 212 21.46 12.34 -18.59
C PRO A 212 21.02 13.68 -18.02
N ARG A 213 19.79 13.69 -17.49
CA ARG A 213 19.21 14.88 -16.91
C ARG A 213 19.91 15.11 -15.60
N GLY A 214 20.63 16.24 -15.48
CA GLY A 214 21.32 16.59 -14.24
C GLY A 214 20.37 16.70 -13.06
N LEU A 215 20.93 16.75 -11.85
CA LEU A 215 20.24 16.80 -10.55
C LEU A 215 19.21 17.96 -10.43
N ARG A 216 19.11 18.89 -11.38
CA ARG A 216 18.14 19.98 -11.37
C ARG A 216 16.80 19.66 -12.03
N GLN A 217 16.74 18.64 -12.90
CA GLN A 217 15.60 18.47 -13.80
C GLN A 217 14.46 17.61 -13.22
N HIS A 218 14.71 16.84 -12.16
CA HIS A 218 13.69 16.00 -11.53
C HIS A 218 13.20 16.61 -10.21
N LYS A 219 11.87 16.67 -10.05
CA LYS A 219 11.21 17.28 -8.89
C LYS A 219 11.33 16.42 -7.63
N ASP A 220 11.53 15.12 -7.71
CA ASP A 220 11.67 14.28 -6.52
C ASP A 220 12.74 13.23 -6.85
N GLN A 221 13.95 13.45 -6.34
CA GLN A 221 15.10 12.60 -6.67
C GLN A 221 15.44 11.72 -5.49
N VAL A 222 15.60 10.43 -5.79
CA VAL A 222 16.13 9.45 -4.87
C VAL A 222 17.55 9.12 -5.30
N MET A 223 18.45 9.12 -4.32
CA MET A 223 19.89 9.06 -4.53
C MET A 223 20.53 8.08 -3.56
N GLN A 224 21.67 7.57 -3.98
CA GLN A 224 22.58 6.76 -3.18
C GLN A 224 23.96 7.39 -3.22
N VAL A 225 24.72 7.28 -2.13
CA VAL A 225 26.13 7.70 -2.11
C VAL A 225 26.99 6.68 -2.86
N SER A 226 27.78 7.15 -3.82
CA SER A 226 28.75 6.37 -4.58
C SER A 226 30.13 6.98 -4.40
N TYR A 227 31.02 6.23 -3.75
CA TYR A 227 32.39 6.66 -3.47
C TYR A 227 33.33 6.56 -4.67
N GLU A 228 32.92 5.87 -5.74
CA GLU A 228 33.78 5.60 -6.90
C GLU A 228 33.68 6.68 -7.99
N LYS A 229 32.70 7.57 -7.92
CA LYS A 229 32.41 8.51 -9.00
C LYS A 229 33.24 9.79 -8.85
N GLU A 230 33.90 10.20 -9.93
CA GLU A 230 34.58 11.49 -10.02
C GLU A 230 33.58 12.64 -9.83
N VAL A 231 34.03 13.68 -9.12
CA VAL A 231 33.24 14.87 -8.81
C VAL A 231 32.91 15.60 -10.11
N ASP A 232 31.62 15.78 -10.35
CA ASP A 232 31.11 16.44 -11.55
C ASP A 232 31.05 17.96 -11.28
N SER A 233 31.95 18.73 -11.88
CA SER A 233 32.17 20.14 -11.55
C SER A 233 30.99 21.08 -11.86
N GLU A 234 29.96 20.63 -12.57
CA GLU A 234 28.80 21.46 -12.96
C GLU A 234 27.67 21.51 -11.92
N GLN A 235 27.85 20.94 -10.72
CA GLN A 235 26.76 20.70 -9.77
C GLN A 235 26.49 21.82 -8.74
N GLU A 236 27.19 22.96 -8.80
CA GLU A 236 27.22 24.02 -7.76
C GLU A 236 25.88 24.73 -7.40
N SER A 237 24.71 24.31 -7.90
CA SER A 237 23.44 25.01 -7.59
C SER A 237 22.25 24.14 -7.18
N PHE A 238 22.48 22.91 -6.70
CA PHE A 238 21.38 22.12 -6.13
C PHE A 238 20.92 22.68 -4.77
N SER A 239 19.83 23.44 -4.77
CA SER A 239 19.35 24.19 -3.60
C SER A 239 18.39 23.41 -2.69
N ARG A 240 18.01 22.18 -3.05
CA ARG A 240 16.99 21.43 -2.31
C ARG A 240 17.59 20.73 -1.11
N SER A 241 16.79 20.66 -0.04
CA SER A 241 17.14 19.92 1.16
C SER A 241 17.19 18.42 0.87
N LEU A 242 18.20 17.78 1.44
CA LEU A 242 18.38 16.34 1.37
C LEU A 242 17.97 15.69 2.68
N TYR A 243 17.22 14.61 2.55
CA TYR A 243 16.70 13.80 3.63
C TYR A 243 17.21 12.37 3.47
N GLN A 244 17.31 11.64 4.57
CA GLN A 244 17.85 10.29 4.60
C GLN A 244 16.83 9.31 5.15
N VAL A 245 16.88 8.06 4.68
CA VAL A 245 16.02 6.98 5.18
C VAL A 245 16.72 5.63 5.08
N ASN A 246 16.50 4.78 6.09
CA ASN A 246 17.07 3.44 6.20
C ASN A 246 16.09 2.38 5.64
N PHE A 247 16.60 1.34 4.97
CA PHE A 247 15.78 0.23 4.48
C PHE A 247 15.14 -0.63 5.57
N ALA A 248 15.67 -0.60 6.80
CA ALA A 248 15.03 -1.24 7.94
C ALA A 248 13.58 -0.75 8.15
N LEU A 249 13.28 0.47 7.67
CA LEU A 249 11.93 1.02 7.70
C LEU A 249 10.95 0.24 6.81
N LEU A 250 11.39 -0.43 5.73
CA LEU A 250 10.48 -1.08 4.77
C LEU A 250 10.32 -2.58 5.04
N TRP A 251 11.39 -3.25 5.48
CA TRP A 251 11.48 -4.71 5.46
C TRP A 251 11.80 -5.32 6.82
N ARG A 252 11.24 -6.51 7.05
CA ARG A 252 11.71 -7.45 8.07
C ARG A 252 12.33 -8.67 7.39
N VAL A 253 13.46 -9.12 7.88
CA VAL A 253 14.03 -10.42 7.51
C VAL A 253 13.51 -11.47 8.49
N ILE A 254 12.77 -12.45 7.97
CA ILE A 254 12.28 -13.58 8.74
C ILE A 254 13.19 -14.77 8.47
N ASN A 255 13.83 -15.24 9.54
CA ASN A 255 14.59 -16.46 9.53
C ASN A 255 13.71 -17.59 10.07
N PRO A 256 13.19 -18.50 9.21
CA PRO A 256 12.28 -19.56 9.65
C PRO A 256 12.96 -20.60 10.56
N LYS A 257 14.29 -20.60 10.66
CA LYS A 257 15.04 -21.47 11.57
C LYS A 257 15.23 -20.85 12.95
N ALA A 258 15.03 -19.54 13.10
CA ALA A 258 15.02 -18.94 14.42
C ALA A 258 13.81 -19.49 15.18
N PRO A 259 13.97 -20.00 16.42
CA PRO A 259 12.83 -20.34 17.24
C PRO A 259 11.91 -19.12 17.34
N PRO A 260 10.58 -19.29 17.25
CA PRO A 260 9.65 -18.17 17.33
C PRO A 260 9.96 -17.40 18.61
N SER A 261 10.41 -16.15 18.45
CA SER A 261 10.92 -15.27 19.52
C SER A 261 9.85 -14.84 20.53
N SER A 262 8.65 -15.42 20.46
CA SER A 262 7.48 -15.08 21.29
C SER A 262 7.22 -16.06 22.43
N LEU A 263 7.98 -17.16 22.56
CA LEU A 263 7.90 -17.97 23.76
C LEU A 263 8.94 -17.46 24.77
N PRO A 264 8.52 -16.83 25.89
CA PRO A 264 9.45 -16.61 26.99
C PRO A 264 10.09 -17.96 27.32
N PRO A 265 11.42 -18.01 27.55
CA PRO A 265 12.06 -19.25 27.96
C PRO A 265 11.27 -19.81 29.14
N PRO A 266 10.95 -21.12 29.17
CA PRO A 266 10.27 -21.69 30.32
C PRO A 266 11.06 -21.28 31.57
N PRO A 267 10.39 -20.83 32.64
CA PRO A 267 11.06 -20.42 33.86
C PRO A 267 12.06 -21.52 34.23
N PRO A 268 13.32 -21.17 34.59
CA PRO A 268 14.34 -22.15 34.88
C PRO A 268 13.74 -23.14 35.87
N THR A 269 13.53 -24.37 35.41
CA THR A 269 12.99 -25.41 36.26
C THR A 269 14.07 -25.64 37.29
N VAL A 270 13.86 -25.11 38.50
CA VAL A 270 14.73 -25.28 39.64
C VAL A 270 14.81 -26.78 39.87
N SER A 271 15.82 -27.40 39.27
CA SER A 271 16.18 -28.76 39.58
C SER A 271 16.75 -28.71 41.00
N PRO A 272 16.28 -29.58 41.91
CA PRO A 272 16.73 -29.55 43.29
C PRO A 272 18.25 -29.74 43.30
N GLU A 273 18.87 -28.85 44.06
CA GLU A 273 20.23 -28.86 44.56
C GLU A 273 20.67 -30.30 44.89
N VAL A 274 21.59 -30.83 44.09
CA VAL A 274 22.33 -32.06 44.42
C VAL A 274 23.75 -31.66 44.70
N ASP A 275 24.17 -32.01 45.92
CA ASP A 275 25.42 -31.64 46.56
C ASP A 275 26.68 -31.97 45.76
N ALA A 276 27.68 -31.16 46.08
CA ALA A 276 29.06 -31.20 45.67
C ALA A 276 29.70 -32.61 45.61
N SER A 277 30.48 -32.82 44.56
CA SER A 277 31.88 -33.29 44.57
C SER A 277 32.15 -34.15 43.34
N THR A 278 32.94 -33.65 42.40
CA THR A 278 34.14 -34.29 41.83
C THR A 278 34.63 -33.41 40.68
N ALA A 279 35.68 -32.64 40.94
CA ALA A 279 36.38 -31.89 39.91
C ALA A 279 37.10 -32.87 38.97
N THR A 280 36.77 -32.84 37.69
CA THR A 280 37.60 -33.41 36.63
C THR A 280 37.94 -32.32 35.63
N VAL A 281 39.21 -31.92 35.64
CA VAL A 281 39.81 -30.91 34.77
C VAL A 281 39.81 -31.44 33.35
N VAL A 282 38.97 -30.85 32.48
CA VAL A 282 39.08 -31.01 31.02
C VAL A 282 39.50 -29.65 30.45
N THR A 283 40.79 -29.54 30.15
CA THR A 283 41.39 -28.41 29.46
C THR A 283 40.98 -28.43 27.98
N THR A 284 39.95 -27.67 27.62
CA THR A 284 39.70 -27.28 26.22
C THR A 284 40.56 -26.06 25.87
N LYS A 285 41.59 -26.32 25.07
CA LYS A 285 42.56 -25.36 24.54
C LYS A 285 41.86 -24.49 23.48
N ALA A 286 41.40 -23.30 23.88
CA ALA A 286 40.94 -22.27 22.96
C ALA A 286 42.17 -21.58 22.34
N SER A 287 42.43 -21.89 21.06
CA SER A 287 43.42 -21.22 20.23
C SER A 287 42.88 -19.86 19.79
N GLY A 288 43.11 -18.83 20.59
CA GLY A 288 42.97 -17.44 20.17
C GLY A 288 44.14 -17.05 19.27
N ALA A 289 43.93 -17.15 17.95
CA ALA A 289 44.81 -16.52 16.98
C ALA A 289 44.43 -15.05 16.90
N ALA A 290 45.19 -14.20 17.59
CA ALA A 290 45.14 -12.76 17.43
C ALA A 290 45.68 -12.41 16.03
N GLU A 291 44.76 -12.15 15.10
CA GLU A 291 45.06 -11.62 13.78
C GLU A 291 45.52 -10.17 13.92
N LYS A 292 46.84 -9.98 13.81
CA LYS A 292 47.50 -8.68 13.74
C LYS A 292 47.13 -8.06 12.40
N THR A 293 46.16 -7.15 12.40
CA THR A 293 45.77 -6.36 11.23
C THR A 293 46.88 -5.36 10.89
N ASP A 294 47.57 -5.62 9.78
CA ASP A 294 48.61 -4.77 9.21
C ASP A 294 47.96 -3.63 8.40
N PRO A 295 48.13 -2.34 8.77
CA PRO A 295 47.36 -1.23 8.18
C PRO A 295 47.89 -0.74 6.81
N THR A 296 48.65 -1.54 6.05
CA THR A 296 49.38 -1.06 4.86
C THR A 296 48.92 -1.61 3.49
N LEU A 297 47.76 -2.27 3.39
CA LEU A 297 47.21 -2.79 2.13
C LEU A 297 45.86 -2.16 1.71
N SER A 298 45.75 -0.83 1.81
CA SER A 298 44.57 -0.06 1.36
C SER A 298 44.75 0.52 -0.06
N GLY A 299 44.88 -0.34 -1.08
CA GLY A 299 45.11 0.16 -2.45
C GLY A 299 44.86 -0.80 -3.62
N ARG A 300 44.37 -2.02 -3.40
CA ARG A 300 43.89 -2.85 -4.51
C ARG A 300 42.39 -2.61 -4.67
N GLY A 301 42.06 -1.68 -5.57
CA GLY A 301 40.71 -1.53 -6.11
C GLY A 301 40.20 -2.90 -6.54
N GLN A 302 39.33 -3.46 -5.70
CA GLN A 302 38.66 -4.72 -5.92
C GLN A 302 37.71 -4.46 -7.09
N LYS A 303 38.20 -4.71 -8.33
CA LYS A 303 37.38 -4.64 -9.54
C LYS A 303 36.16 -5.53 -9.30
N SER A 304 35.06 -4.88 -8.94
CA SER A 304 33.75 -5.45 -8.72
C SER A 304 33.48 -6.45 -9.85
N GLN A 305 33.37 -7.73 -9.48
CA GLN A 305 33.12 -8.82 -10.40
C GLN A 305 31.68 -8.68 -10.91
N THR A 306 31.47 -7.88 -11.95
CA THR A 306 30.18 -7.65 -12.61
C THR A 306 29.70 -8.84 -13.45
N LEU A 307 30.17 -10.06 -13.18
CA LEU A 307 29.93 -11.24 -14.01
C LEU A 307 28.76 -12.12 -13.54
N PHE A 308 27.79 -11.57 -12.81
CA PHE A 308 26.52 -12.28 -12.64
C PHE A 308 25.57 -11.94 -13.79
N SER A 309 25.56 -12.80 -14.82
CA SER A 309 24.61 -12.68 -15.93
C SER A 309 23.18 -12.89 -15.43
N TRP A 310 22.26 -11.99 -15.80
CA TRP A 310 20.83 -12.12 -15.52
C TRP A 310 20.23 -13.46 -15.99
N THR A 311 20.78 -14.07 -17.04
CA THR A 311 20.33 -15.39 -17.49
C THR A 311 20.57 -16.48 -16.43
N LEU A 312 21.71 -16.42 -15.74
CA LEU A 312 22.02 -17.33 -14.63
C LEU A 312 21.14 -17.03 -13.41
N ALA A 313 20.85 -15.75 -13.16
CA ALA A 313 19.90 -15.31 -12.14
C ALA A 313 18.51 -15.94 -12.37
N VAL A 314 17.99 -15.85 -13.60
CA VAL A 314 16.68 -16.40 -13.97
C VAL A 314 16.67 -17.91 -13.81
N LEU A 315 17.72 -18.62 -14.27
CA LEU A 315 17.80 -20.07 -14.10
C LEU A 315 17.82 -20.47 -12.61
N TYR A 316 18.55 -19.72 -11.78
CA TYR A 316 18.57 -19.92 -10.34
C TYR A 316 17.20 -19.66 -9.70
N MET A 317 16.51 -18.60 -10.10
CA MET A 317 15.15 -18.28 -9.63
C MET A 317 14.15 -19.38 -9.99
N LEU A 318 14.19 -19.90 -11.23
CA LEU A 318 13.34 -21.01 -11.67
C LEU A 318 13.61 -22.27 -10.85
N ARG A 319 14.89 -22.63 -10.70
CA ARG A 319 15.31 -23.78 -9.88
C ARG A 319 14.90 -23.62 -8.42
N ARG A 320 14.95 -22.40 -7.89
CA ARG A 320 14.52 -22.08 -6.53
C ARG A 320 13.02 -22.20 -6.38
N LYS A 321 12.21 -21.65 -7.31
CA LYS A 321 10.74 -21.82 -7.25
C LYS A 321 10.31 -23.29 -7.33
N ALA A 322 11.06 -24.13 -8.06
CA ALA A 322 10.81 -25.57 -8.10
C ALA A 322 11.12 -26.29 -6.78
N ARG A 323 12.08 -25.78 -5.99
CA ARG A 323 12.40 -26.27 -4.65
C ARG A 323 11.61 -25.45 -3.65
N LEU A 324 10.50 -25.97 -3.12
CA LEU A 324 9.65 -25.37 -2.07
C LEU A 324 10.38 -25.10 -0.72
N SER A 325 11.62 -24.59 -0.77
CA SER A 325 12.51 -24.39 0.36
C SER A 325 12.04 -23.20 1.18
N ARG A 326 11.95 -23.42 2.49
CA ARG A 326 11.71 -22.38 3.50
C ARG A 326 13.04 -21.70 3.85
N GLY A 327 13.63 -21.01 2.89
CA GLY A 327 14.77 -20.12 3.13
C GLY A 327 14.35 -18.87 3.91
N ASN A 328 15.32 -18.02 4.25
CA ASN A 328 15.03 -16.69 4.78
C ASN A 328 14.12 -15.93 3.81
N ARG A 329 13.16 -15.19 4.36
CA ARG A 329 12.22 -14.38 3.60
C ARG A 329 12.32 -12.93 4.04
N VAL A 330 12.12 -12.04 3.09
CA VAL A 330 11.91 -10.63 3.33
C VAL A 330 10.40 -10.42 3.25
N GLU A 331 9.83 -9.86 4.29
CA GLU A 331 8.42 -9.47 4.31
C GLU A 331 8.35 -7.96 4.50
N CYS A 332 7.43 -7.32 3.78
CA CYS A 332 7.09 -5.92 4.03
C CYS A 332 6.45 -5.83 5.41
N HIS A 333 6.72 -4.76 6.16
CA HIS A 333 5.90 -4.50 7.35
C HIS A 333 4.44 -4.27 6.90
N SER A 334 3.48 -4.66 7.74
CA SER A 334 2.04 -4.59 7.46
C SER A 334 1.50 -3.16 7.53
N PHE A 335 1.99 -2.28 6.67
CA PHE A 335 1.59 -0.88 6.66
C PHE A 335 0.11 -0.74 6.36
N ASP A 336 -0.56 0.06 7.18
CA ASP A 336 -1.83 0.65 6.78
C ASP A 336 -1.62 1.54 5.54
N LEU A 337 -2.64 1.63 4.68
CA LEU A 337 -2.59 2.42 3.45
C LEU A 337 -2.20 3.88 3.76
N GLN A 338 -2.67 4.43 4.88
CA GLN A 338 -2.35 5.81 5.29
C GLN A 338 -0.87 6.01 5.65
N ALA A 339 -0.19 4.97 6.15
CA ALA A 339 1.23 5.04 6.45
C ALA A 339 2.08 5.20 5.18
N LEU A 340 1.59 4.70 4.04
CA LEU A 340 2.27 4.81 2.73
C LEU A 340 2.28 6.21 2.14
N ASP A 341 1.54 7.15 2.71
CA ASP A 341 1.64 8.59 2.42
C ASP A 341 2.97 9.18 2.92
N ASN A 342 3.80 8.42 3.65
CA ASN A 342 5.11 8.87 4.12
C ASN A 342 6.12 9.01 2.95
N PRO A 343 6.66 10.21 2.69
CA PRO A 343 7.64 10.45 1.63
C PRO A 343 8.90 9.60 1.72
N ALA A 344 9.32 9.22 2.94
CA ALA A 344 10.47 8.35 3.15
C ALA A 344 10.19 6.92 2.67
N LEU A 345 8.99 6.39 2.93
CA LEU A 345 8.55 5.09 2.39
C LEU A 345 8.41 5.16 0.87
N ILE A 346 7.84 6.23 0.33
CA ILE A 346 7.71 6.44 -1.11
C ILE A 346 9.08 6.39 -1.79
N ALA A 347 10.07 7.10 -1.24
CA ALA A 347 11.44 7.11 -1.75
C ALA A 347 12.10 5.72 -1.70
N LEU A 348 11.91 4.95 -0.62
CA LEU A 348 12.43 3.59 -0.50
C LEU A 348 11.84 2.65 -1.55
N VAL A 349 10.52 2.72 -1.75
CA VAL A 349 9.82 1.90 -2.73
C VAL A 349 10.22 2.30 -4.14
N GLU A 350 10.32 3.58 -4.45
CA GLU A 350 10.78 4.06 -5.75
C GLU A 350 12.22 3.61 -6.05
N TYR A 351 13.11 3.72 -5.07
CA TYR A 351 14.49 3.25 -5.21
C TYR A 351 14.54 1.75 -5.55
N LYS A 352 13.84 0.91 -4.78
CA LYS A 352 13.84 -0.55 -4.98
C LYS A 352 13.12 -0.96 -6.25
N TRP A 353 12.07 -0.24 -6.61
CA TRP A 353 11.38 -0.40 -7.87
C TRP A 353 12.34 -0.21 -9.04
N ASN A 354 13.10 0.88 -9.00
CA ASN A 354 13.98 1.28 -10.09
C ASN A 354 15.24 0.41 -10.23
N THR A 355 15.73 -0.14 -9.12
CA THR A 355 16.97 -0.93 -9.07
C THR A 355 16.76 -2.41 -9.41
N ILE A 356 15.79 -3.07 -8.77
CA ILE A 356 15.62 -4.53 -8.84
C ILE A 356 14.25 -4.89 -9.43
N ALA A 357 13.17 -4.36 -8.86
CA ALA A 357 11.84 -4.93 -9.07
C ALA A 357 11.30 -4.71 -10.48
N PHE A 358 11.61 -3.59 -11.13
CA PHE A 358 11.18 -3.35 -12.50
C PHE A 358 11.78 -4.36 -13.49
N ASN A 359 13.08 -4.67 -13.38
CA ASN A 359 13.71 -5.64 -14.28
C ASN A 359 13.09 -7.04 -14.08
N TYR A 360 12.83 -7.41 -12.82
CA TYR A 360 12.13 -8.64 -12.49
C TYR A 360 10.71 -8.68 -13.07
N TRP A 361 9.92 -7.62 -12.86
CA TRP A 361 8.57 -7.47 -13.43
C TRP A 361 8.63 -7.56 -14.95
N LEU A 362 9.57 -6.89 -15.60
CA LEU A 362 9.67 -6.86 -17.05
C LEU A 362 10.00 -8.23 -17.64
N VAL A 363 10.91 -8.99 -17.02
CA VAL A 363 11.20 -10.37 -17.46
C VAL A 363 9.98 -11.26 -17.31
N ARG A 364 9.25 -11.16 -16.19
CA ARG A 364 7.96 -11.85 -15.99
C ARG A 364 6.95 -11.47 -17.07
N PHE A 365 6.76 -10.18 -17.30
CA PHE A 365 5.82 -9.64 -18.26
C PHE A 365 6.15 -10.06 -19.69
N LEU A 366 7.42 -10.05 -20.09
CA LEU A 366 7.86 -10.53 -21.41
C LEU A 366 7.60 -12.03 -21.59
N GLY A 367 7.82 -12.84 -20.55
CA GLY A 367 7.49 -14.27 -20.57
C GLY A 367 5.99 -14.53 -20.73
N GLN A 368 5.16 -13.76 -20.03
CA GLN A 368 3.70 -13.80 -20.18
C GLN A 368 3.24 -13.30 -21.56
N LEU A 369 3.84 -12.23 -22.08
CA LEU A 369 3.54 -11.69 -23.41
C LEU A 369 3.82 -12.73 -24.51
N LEU A 370 4.94 -13.45 -24.41
CA LEU A 370 5.25 -14.56 -25.31
C LEU A 370 4.16 -15.64 -25.25
N TYR A 371 3.70 -16.00 -24.05
CA TYR A 371 2.60 -16.93 -23.87
C TYR A 371 1.30 -16.42 -24.49
N TYR A 372 0.95 -15.14 -24.34
CA TYR A 372 -0.23 -14.56 -24.98
C TYR A 372 -0.16 -14.65 -26.51
N ILE A 373 1.01 -14.35 -27.09
CA ILE A 373 1.23 -14.45 -28.53
C ILE A 373 1.03 -15.89 -29.00
N LEU A 374 1.51 -16.89 -28.24
CA LEU A 374 1.28 -18.30 -28.57
C LEU A 374 -0.21 -18.66 -28.56
N VAL A 375 -0.95 -18.27 -27.52
CA VAL A 375 -2.40 -18.53 -27.44
C VAL A 375 -3.16 -17.81 -28.55
N LEU A 376 -2.87 -16.53 -28.80
CA LEU A 376 -3.50 -15.78 -29.90
C LEU A 376 -3.20 -16.41 -31.25
N THR A 377 -1.97 -16.84 -31.49
CA THR A 377 -1.58 -17.57 -32.72
C THR A 377 -2.38 -18.87 -32.85
N ALA A 378 -2.61 -19.59 -31.75
CA ALA A 378 -3.43 -20.80 -31.73
C ALA A 378 -4.87 -20.53 -32.15
N VAL A 379 -5.45 -19.46 -31.61
CA VAL A 379 -6.82 -19.04 -31.93
C VAL A 379 -6.91 -18.58 -33.38
N PHE A 380 -5.94 -17.81 -33.87
CA PHE A 380 -5.90 -17.38 -35.26
C PHE A 380 -5.75 -18.57 -36.23
N LEU A 381 -4.87 -19.52 -35.92
CA LEU A 381 -4.72 -20.75 -36.72
C LEU A 381 -5.99 -21.61 -36.69
N GLN A 382 -6.75 -21.62 -35.60
CA GLN A 382 -8.03 -22.33 -35.56
C GLN A 382 -9.12 -21.64 -36.37
N ILE A 383 -9.17 -20.30 -36.36
CA ILE A 383 -10.20 -19.53 -37.09
C ILE A 383 -9.91 -19.50 -38.59
N TYR A 384 -8.65 -19.27 -38.97
CA TYR A 384 -8.25 -19.06 -40.36
C TYR A 384 -7.54 -20.25 -41.00
N GLY A 385 -7.19 -21.28 -40.23
CA GLY A 385 -6.60 -22.49 -40.75
C GLY A 385 -7.55 -23.18 -41.72
N ASP A 386 -7.04 -23.56 -42.89
CA ASP A 386 -7.83 -24.24 -43.89
C ASP A 386 -8.25 -25.63 -43.38
N ASN A 387 -9.52 -25.77 -42.98
CA ASN A 387 -10.12 -27.02 -42.50
C ASN A 387 -10.01 -28.16 -43.52
N ARG A 388 -9.69 -27.86 -44.79
CA ARG A 388 -9.54 -28.86 -45.87
C ARG A 388 -8.39 -29.84 -45.66
N VAL A 389 -7.39 -29.51 -44.82
CA VAL A 389 -6.27 -30.43 -44.53
C VAL A 389 -6.70 -31.57 -43.59
N VAL A 390 -7.64 -31.32 -42.68
CA VAL A 390 -8.11 -32.34 -41.72
C VAL A 390 -8.99 -33.39 -42.39
N GLU A 391 -9.82 -32.98 -43.35
CA GLU A 391 -10.74 -33.89 -44.05
C GLU A 391 -10.01 -34.94 -44.91
N LYS A 392 -8.81 -34.63 -45.42
CA LYS A 392 -8.02 -35.58 -46.22
C LYS A 392 -7.35 -36.69 -45.42
N ASN A 393 -7.12 -36.50 -44.12
CA ASN A 393 -6.33 -37.43 -43.30
C ASN A 393 -7.18 -38.49 -42.57
N VAL A 394 -8.51 -38.32 -42.48
CA VAL A 394 -9.41 -39.26 -41.80
C VAL A 394 -9.65 -40.56 -42.60
N ILE A 395 -9.30 -40.59 -43.89
CA ILE A 395 -9.53 -41.77 -44.75
C ILE A 395 -8.38 -42.80 -44.68
N ILE A 396 -7.25 -42.49 -44.04
CA ILE A 396 -6.06 -43.37 -44.03
C ILE A 396 -6.01 -44.18 -42.73
N ASN A 397 -6.89 -45.16 -42.60
CA ASN A 397 -7.13 -45.90 -41.35
C ASN A 397 -6.27 -47.16 -41.13
N ASP A 398 -5.08 -47.32 -41.75
CA ASP A 398 -4.41 -48.64 -41.66
C ASP A 398 -2.86 -48.68 -41.61
N LYS A 399 -2.16 -47.58 -41.26
CA LYS A 399 -0.69 -47.65 -41.11
C LYS A 399 -0.16 -46.95 -39.85
N PRO A 400 0.54 -47.67 -38.94
CA PRO A 400 1.14 -47.12 -37.72
C PRO A 400 2.39 -46.24 -37.94
N GLU A 401 2.80 -45.97 -39.18
CA GLU A 401 3.96 -45.11 -39.48
C GLU A 401 3.70 -43.59 -39.33
N VAL A 402 2.43 -43.19 -39.18
CA VAL A 402 2.00 -41.78 -39.09
C VAL A 402 2.49 -41.07 -37.82
N ILE A 403 2.80 -41.80 -36.73
CA ILE A 403 3.24 -41.21 -35.47
C ILE A 403 4.61 -40.52 -35.61
N LYS A 404 5.50 -40.98 -36.51
CA LYS A 404 6.85 -40.40 -36.69
C LYS A 404 6.85 -39.10 -37.50
N GLU A 405 5.95 -38.96 -38.47
CA GLU A 405 5.82 -37.74 -39.27
C GLU A 405 5.26 -36.58 -38.42
N LEU A 406 4.38 -36.90 -37.47
CA LEU A 406 3.76 -35.93 -36.55
C LEU A 406 4.76 -35.22 -35.61
N PHE A 407 5.91 -35.84 -35.33
CA PHE A 407 6.98 -35.22 -34.54
C PHE A 407 8.03 -34.48 -35.38
N SER A 408 8.03 -34.65 -36.71
CA SER A 408 9.07 -34.13 -37.58
C SER A 408 8.71 -32.77 -38.21
N ASP A 409 7.42 -32.47 -38.38
CA ASP A 409 6.95 -31.16 -38.83
C ASP A 409 6.27 -30.45 -37.63
N PRO A 410 6.74 -29.28 -37.16
CA PRO A 410 6.11 -28.52 -36.08
C PRO A 410 4.76 -27.94 -36.54
N GLY A 411 3.80 -28.83 -36.79
CA GLY A 411 2.44 -28.47 -37.13
C GLY A 411 1.70 -27.83 -35.95
N PRO A 412 0.40 -27.52 -36.11
CA PRO A 412 -0.41 -26.88 -35.08
C PRO A 412 -0.41 -27.66 -33.75
N GLY A 413 -0.20 -28.98 -33.78
CA GLY A 413 -0.06 -29.81 -32.58
C GLY A 413 1.10 -29.36 -31.66
N GLY A 414 2.25 -28.98 -32.22
CA GLY A 414 3.40 -28.50 -31.44
C GLY A 414 3.13 -27.20 -30.68
N LEU A 415 2.31 -26.32 -31.27
CA LEU A 415 1.88 -25.07 -30.64
C LEU A 415 0.98 -25.33 -29.42
N TYR A 416 -0.01 -26.22 -29.53
CA TYR A 416 -0.88 -26.59 -28.40
C TYR A 416 -0.10 -27.29 -27.28
N ILE A 417 0.84 -28.18 -27.62
CA ILE A 417 1.72 -28.81 -26.63
C ILE A 417 2.55 -27.75 -25.90
N SER A 418 3.08 -26.75 -26.63
CA SER A 418 3.84 -25.65 -26.03
C SER A 418 2.98 -24.82 -25.07
N ILE A 419 1.73 -24.51 -25.45
CA ILE A 419 0.77 -23.82 -24.58
C ILE A 419 0.50 -24.63 -23.31
N ILE A 420 0.27 -25.94 -23.42
CA ILE A 420 0.04 -26.82 -22.27
C ILE A 420 1.23 -26.79 -21.30
N VAL A 421 2.46 -26.97 -21.81
CA VAL A 421 3.67 -26.98 -20.97
C VAL A 421 3.87 -25.65 -20.25
N ILE A 422 3.72 -24.53 -20.97
CA ILE A 422 3.90 -23.19 -20.38
C ILE A 422 2.77 -22.86 -19.40
N ALA A 423 1.52 -23.21 -19.72
CA ALA A 423 0.37 -23.00 -18.84
C ALA A 423 0.49 -23.80 -17.54
N LEU A 424 0.90 -25.08 -17.61
CA LEU A 424 1.18 -25.90 -16.42
C LEU A 424 2.32 -25.32 -15.57
N MET A 425 3.36 -24.78 -16.20
CA MET A 425 4.43 -24.09 -15.49
C MET A 425 3.88 -22.86 -14.74
N PHE A 426 3.08 -22.00 -15.38
CA PHE A 426 2.49 -20.83 -14.71
C PHE A 426 1.49 -21.21 -13.62
N LEU A 427 0.62 -22.20 -13.85
CA LEU A 427 -0.30 -22.72 -12.84
C LEU A 427 0.46 -23.28 -11.63
N TRP A 428 1.59 -23.95 -11.85
CA TRP A 428 2.45 -24.37 -10.74
C TRP A 428 2.95 -23.16 -9.93
N LEU A 429 3.39 -22.08 -10.59
CA LEU A 429 3.81 -20.86 -9.90
C LEU A 429 2.67 -20.24 -9.07
N GLU A 430 1.44 -20.25 -9.60
CA GLU A 430 0.24 -19.78 -8.90
C GLU A 430 -0.14 -20.67 -7.71
N ILE A 431 -0.04 -21.99 -7.84
CA ILE A 431 -0.26 -22.92 -6.72
C ILE A 431 0.75 -22.66 -5.59
N VAL A 432 2.03 -22.42 -5.94
CA VAL A 432 3.05 -22.08 -4.93
C VAL A 432 2.71 -20.76 -4.21
N GLN A 433 2.11 -19.79 -4.91
CA GLN A 433 1.64 -18.54 -4.30
C GLN A 433 0.41 -18.78 -3.40
N LEU A 434 -0.57 -19.54 -3.87
CA LEU A 434 -1.75 -19.95 -3.10
C LEU A 434 -1.38 -20.68 -1.80
N MET A 435 -0.37 -21.56 -1.84
CA MET A 435 0.09 -22.28 -0.65
C MET A 435 0.78 -21.39 0.39
N LYS A 436 1.30 -20.22 0.02
CA LYS A 436 1.98 -19.31 0.95
C LYS A 436 0.99 -18.52 1.80
N ASP A 437 -0.10 -18.07 1.19
CA ASP A 437 -1.11 -17.25 1.86
C ASP A 437 -2.50 -17.49 1.26
N ILE A 438 -3.14 -18.58 1.69
CA ILE A 438 -4.42 -19.03 1.13
C ILE A 438 -5.52 -17.98 1.31
N ARG A 439 -5.52 -17.26 2.44
CA ARG A 439 -6.59 -16.32 2.77
C ARG A 439 -6.48 -15.07 1.91
N CYS A 440 -5.32 -14.42 1.91
CA CYS A 440 -5.13 -13.24 1.08
C CYS A 440 -5.14 -13.57 -0.42
N TYR A 441 -4.85 -14.83 -0.78
CA TYR A 441 -4.96 -15.27 -2.17
C TYR A 441 -6.39 -15.16 -2.69
N PHE A 442 -7.36 -15.71 -1.96
CA PHE A 442 -8.77 -15.73 -2.37
C PHE A 442 -9.47 -14.36 -2.27
N GLU A 443 -8.99 -13.49 -1.37
CA GLU A 443 -9.48 -12.12 -1.25
C GLU A 443 -9.07 -11.22 -2.44
N SER A 444 -8.04 -11.60 -3.20
CA SER A 444 -7.55 -10.80 -4.32
C SER A 444 -8.19 -11.20 -5.66
N VAL A 445 -8.95 -10.28 -6.26
CA VAL A 445 -9.55 -10.44 -7.61
C VAL A 445 -8.49 -10.73 -8.67
N TYR A 446 -7.28 -10.21 -8.51
CA TYR A 446 -6.20 -10.38 -9.47
C TYR A 446 -5.76 -11.84 -9.58
N ASN A 447 -5.57 -12.52 -8.45
CA ASN A 447 -5.15 -13.91 -8.43
C ASN A 447 -6.15 -14.84 -9.13
N TRP A 448 -7.45 -14.53 -9.06
CA TRP A 448 -8.47 -15.26 -9.81
C TRP A 448 -8.32 -15.09 -11.33
N VAL A 449 -8.07 -13.86 -11.78
CA VAL A 449 -7.85 -13.60 -13.21
C VAL A 449 -6.58 -14.27 -13.70
N ASP A 450 -5.48 -14.18 -12.95
CA ASP A 450 -4.22 -14.89 -13.24
C ASP A 450 -4.49 -16.42 -13.37
N LEU A 451 -5.23 -17.02 -12.43
CA LEU A 451 -5.60 -18.44 -12.48
C LEU A 451 -6.39 -18.80 -13.76
N PHE A 452 -7.42 -18.04 -14.10
CA PHE A 452 -8.26 -18.33 -15.27
C PHE A 452 -7.55 -18.11 -16.61
N VAL A 453 -6.62 -17.15 -16.68
CA VAL A 453 -5.78 -16.89 -17.86
C VAL A 453 -4.89 -18.06 -18.22
N PHE A 454 -4.45 -18.85 -17.24
CA PHE A 454 -3.67 -20.05 -17.52
C PHE A 454 -4.54 -21.30 -17.64
N LEU A 455 -5.65 -21.37 -16.89
CA LEU A 455 -6.54 -22.54 -16.89
C LEU A 455 -7.37 -22.66 -18.19
N LEU A 456 -7.96 -21.57 -18.70
CA LEU A 456 -8.82 -21.65 -19.89
C LEU A 456 -8.05 -22.02 -21.18
N PRO A 457 -6.89 -21.42 -21.50
CA PRO A 457 -6.12 -21.85 -22.66
C PRO A 457 -5.59 -23.27 -22.51
N LEU A 458 -5.28 -23.72 -21.29
CA LEU A 458 -4.89 -25.10 -21.02
C LEU A 458 -6.03 -26.07 -21.39
N VAL A 459 -7.24 -25.80 -20.92
CA VAL A 459 -8.42 -26.62 -21.24
C VAL A 459 -8.70 -26.60 -22.74
N GLY A 460 -8.64 -25.43 -23.38
CA GLY A 460 -8.82 -25.29 -24.83
C GLY A 460 -7.76 -26.03 -25.64
N ALA A 461 -6.48 -25.92 -25.26
CA ALA A 461 -5.39 -26.63 -25.92
C ALA A 461 -5.50 -28.16 -25.77
N ILE A 462 -5.87 -28.66 -24.57
CA ILE A 462 -6.13 -30.09 -24.36
C ILE A 462 -7.32 -30.55 -25.20
N SER A 463 -8.42 -29.79 -25.20
CA SER A 463 -9.61 -30.10 -25.99
C SER A 463 -9.29 -30.17 -27.49
N GLN A 464 -8.49 -29.23 -28.00
CA GLN A 464 -8.10 -29.21 -29.40
C GLN A 464 -7.18 -30.38 -29.77
N ILE A 465 -6.25 -30.77 -28.89
CA ILE A 465 -5.44 -31.97 -29.09
C ILE A 465 -6.32 -33.22 -29.16
N LEU A 466 -7.30 -33.36 -28.26
CA LEU A 466 -8.24 -34.50 -28.28
C LEU A 466 -9.08 -34.55 -29.56
N ILE A 467 -9.46 -33.39 -30.12
CA ILE A 467 -10.16 -33.30 -31.41
C ILE A 467 -9.23 -33.73 -32.56
N ILE A 468 -7.97 -33.28 -32.55
CA ILE A 468 -6.96 -33.67 -33.57
C ILE A 468 -6.73 -35.19 -33.56
N TYR A 469 -6.76 -35.82 -32.38
CA TYR A 469 -6.66 -37.29 -32.26
C TYR A 469 -7.97 -38.05 -32.52
N GLY A 470 -9.06 -37.35 -32.86
CA GLY A 470 -10.36 -37.98 -33.12
C GLY A 470 -11.04 -38.58 -31.88
N ILE A 471 -10.64 -38.18 -30.67
CA ILE A 471 -11.18 -38.71 -29.40
C ILE A 471 -12.45 -37.95 -28.98
N SER A 472 -12.58 -36.67 -29.33
CA SER A 472 -13.66 -35.79 -28.87
C SER A 472 -14.38 -35.07 -30.02
N ASN A 473 -15.65 -34.73 -29.80
CA ASN A 473 -16.49 -33.99 -30.75
C ASN A 473 -16.16 -32.49 -30.75
N ALA A 474 -16.28 -31.84 -31.90
CA ALA A 474 -15.80 -30.47 -32.17
C ALA A 474 -16.47 -29.33 -31.37
N GLY A 475 -17.52 -29.59 -30.58
CA GLY A 475 -18.38 -28.52 -30.03
C GLY A 475 -17.83 -27.75 -28.83
N PHE A 476 -17.00 -28.36 -27.97
CA PHE A 476 -16.63 -27.75 -26.68
C PHE A 476 -15.47 -26.73 -26.79
N ASN A 477 -14.60 -26.88 -27.80
CA ASN A 477 -13.34 -26.15 -27.82
C ASN A 477 -13.51 -24.63 -28.06
N THR A 478 -14.37 -24.23 -29.00
CA THR A 478 -14.48 -22.84 -29.49
C THR A 478 -14.84 -21.83 -28.40
N GLY A 479 -15.69 -22.22 -27.43
CA GLY A 479 -16.06 -21.35 -26.32
C GLY A 479 -14.88 -21.06 -25.37
N SER A 480 -14.14 -22.09 -24.96
CA SER A 480 -13.03 -21.96 -24.00
C SER A 480 -11.91 -21.05 -24.50
N LEU A 481 -11.55 -21.17 -25.78
CA LEU A 481 -10.52 -20.33 -26.41
C LEU A 481 -11.01 -18.91 -26.66
N SER A 482 -12.30 -18.69 -26.93
CA SER A 482 -12.86 -17.35 -27.05
C SER A 482 -12.79 -16.58 -25.73
N PHE A 483 -13.19 -17.21 -24.61
CA PHE A 483 -13.05 -16.62 -23.29
C PHE A 483 -11.59 -16.43 -22.88
N SER A 484 -10.70 -17.33 -23.30
CA SER A 484 -9.25 -17.20 -23.08
C SER A 484 -8.70 -15.90 -23.66
N VAL A 485 -9.08 -15.52 -24.89
CA VAL A 485 -8.63 -14.27 -25.52
C VAL A 485 -9.09 -13.06 -24.71
N LEU A 486 -10.35 -13.03 -24.28
CA LEU A 486 -10.88 -11.93 -23.44
C LEU A 486 -10.11 -11.81 -22.13
N LEU A 487 -9.87 -12.93 -21.44
CA LEU A 487 -9.14 -12.93 -20.17
C LEU A 487 -7.67 -12.55 -20.34
N ILE A 488 -7.03 -12.93 -21.44
CA ILE A 488 -5.66 -12.51 -21.76
C ILE A 488 -5.58 -10.98 -21.85
N PHE A 489 -6.52 -10.33 -22.55
CA PHE A 489 -6.54 -8.87 -22.63
C PHE A 489 -6.83 -8.21 -21.28
N LEU A 490 -7.76 -8.77 -20.50
CA LEU A 490 -8.07 -8.27 -19.15
C LEU A 490 -6.83 -8.37 -18.23
N HIS A 491 -6.16 -9.51 -18.26
CA HIS A 491 -4.96 -9.76 -17.46
C HIS A 491 -3.77 -8.91 -17.92
N PHE A 492 -3.63 -8.68 -19.22
CA PHE A 492 -2.66 -7.72 -19.77
C PHE A 492 -2.86 -6.32 -19.18
N LEU A 493 -4.10 -5.83 -19.08
CA LEU A 493 -4.40 -4.56 -18.42
C LEU A 493 -4.02 -4.56 -16.93
N PHE A 494 -4.27 -5.67 -16.22
CA PHE A 494 -3.91 -5.80 -14.82
C PHE A 494 -2.41 -5.87 -14.57
N GLU A 495 -1.63 -6.51 -15.43
CA GLU A 495 -0.16 -6.50 -15.33
C GLU A 495 0.42 -5.09 -15.58
N LEU A 496 -0.27 -4.26 -16.37
CA LEU A 496 0.10 -2.87 -16.59
C LEU A 496 -0.23 -1.92 -15.40
N ARG A 497 -0.91 -2.39 -14.35
CA ARG A 497 -1.21 -1.58 -13.13
C ARG A 497 0.04 -1.09 -12.40
N VAL A 498 1.20 -1.61 -12.75
CA VAL A 498 2.48 -1.14 -12.25
C VAL A 498 2.79 0.32 -12.67
N PHE A 499 2.18 0.76 -13.78
CA PHE A 499 2.25 2.13 -14.26
C PHE A 499 1.18 2.97 -13.58
N GLN A 500 1.58 4.15 -13.11
CA GLN A 500 0.72 5.04 -12.32
C GLN A 500 -0.60 5.37 -13.01
N ILE A 501 -0.57 5.73 -14.30
CA ILE A 501 -1.76 6.11 -15.09
C ILE A 501 -2.74 4.94 -15.22
N VAL A 502 -2.23 3.73 -15.50
CA VAL A 502 -3.06 2.54 -15.64
C VAL A 502 -3.60 2.10 -14.28
N CYS A 503 -2.78 2.17 -13.22
CA CYS A 503 -3.23 1.87 -11.86
C CYS A 503 -4.40 2.75 -11.44
N HIS A 504 -4.31 4.05 -11.70
CA HIS A 504 -5.37 5.01 -11.41
C HIS A 504 -6.70 4.56 -12.02
N PHE A 505 -6.68 4.24 -13.32
CA PHE A 505 -7.87 3.77 -14.03
C PHE A 505 -8.41 2.43 -13.50
N VAL A 506 -7.54 1.44 -13.29
CA VAL A 506 -7.92 0.12 -12.78
C VAL A 506 -8.49 0.20 -11.36
N SER A 507 -7.87 0.98 -10.48
CA SER A 507 -8.35 1.19 -9.11
C SER A 507 -9.73 1.84 -9.09
N ILE A 508 -9.99 2.84 -9.94
CA ILE A 508 -11.31 3.46 -10.09
C ILE A 508 -12.36 2.42 -10.50
N ILE A 509 -12.06 1.59 -11.51
CA ILE A 509 -13.00 0.55 -11.97
C ILE A 509 -13.31 -0.44 -10.85
N ILE A 510 -12.30 -0.94 -10.14
CA ILE A 510 -12.49 -1.91 -9.07
C ILE A 510 -13.33 -1.30 -7.95
N ARG A 511 -13.03 -0.06 -7.54
CA ARG A 511 -13.80 0.64 -6.52
C ARG A 511 -15.24 0.88 -6.94
N ALA A 512 -15.46 1.26 -8.20
CA ALA A 512 -16.79 1.40 -8.77
C ALA A 512 -17.57 0.07 -8.70
N ILE A 513 -16.96 -1.05 -9.11
CA ILE A 513 -17.57 -2.40 -9.02
C ILE A 513 -17.94 -2.76 -7.58
N TYR A 514 -17.04 -2.51 -6.61
CA TYR A 514 -17.32 -2.79 -5.19
C TYR A 514 -18.44 -1.92 -4.63
N SER A 515 -18.50 -0.65 -5.02
CA SER A 515 -19.55 0.29 -4.61
C SER A 515 -20.93 -0.15 -5.12
N ILE A 516 -21.01 -0.62 -6.37
CA ILE A 516 -22.27 -1.04 -7.00
C ILE A 516 -22.66 -2.50 -6.72
N ARG A 517 -21.94 -3.26 -5.88
CA ARG A 517 -22.18 -4.73 -5.72
C ARG A 517 -23.60 -5.07 -5.25
N VAL A 518 -24.13 -4.29 -4.31
CA VAL A 518 -25.50 -4.48 -3.79
C VAL A 518 -26.51 -4.17 -4.89
N PHE A 519 -26.22 -3.12 -5.67
CA PHE A 519 -27.04 -2.71 -6.79
C PHE A 519 -27.04 -3.74 -7.93
N ILE A 520 -25.90 -4.38 -8.24
CA ILE A 520 -25.82 -5.49 -9.19
C ILE A 520 -26.71 -6.66 -8.75
N PHE A 521 -26.76 -6.97 -7.45
CA PHE A 521 -27.64 -8.01 -6.93
C PHE A 521 -29.13 -7.64 -7.11
N VAL A 522 -29.50 -6.39 -6.85
CA VAL A 522 -30.86 -5.88 -7.08
C VAL A 522 -31.24 -5.92 -8.56
N ILE A 523 -30.35 -5.46 -9.46
CA ILE A 523 -30.55 -5.56 -10.91
C ILE A 523 -30.72 -7.01 -11.34
N SER A 524 -29.87 -7.92 -10.86
CA SER A 524 -29.93 -9.34 -11.24
C SER A 524 -31.25 -9.98 -10.82
N GLY A 525 -31.71 -9.68 -9.60
CA GLY A 525 -33.02 -10.12 -9.11
C GLY A 525 -34.18 -9.52 -9.92
N GLY A 526 -34.09 -8.23 -10.26
CA GLY A 526 -35.07 -7.56 -11.12
C GLY A 526 -35.13 -8.18 -12.52
N LEU A 527 -33.98 -8.35 -13.18
CA LEU A 527 -33.88 -9.00 -14.51
C LEU A 527 -34.45 -10.41 -14.49
N LEU A 528 -34.19 -11.19 -13.44
CA LEU A 528 -34.77 -12.53 -13.28
C LEU A 528 -36.30 -12.46 -13.14
N ALA A 529 -36.82 -11.57 -12.31
CA ALA A 529 -38.26 -11.41 -12.10
C ALA A 529 -38.98 -10.99 -13.41
N PHE A 530 -38.43 -10.01 -14.13
CA PHE A 530 -38.99 -9.59 -15.43
C PHE A 530 -38.85 -10.67 -16.49
N ALA A 531 -37.75 -11.43 -16.52
CA ALA A 531 -37.59 -12.54 -17.45
C ALA A 531 -38.66 -13.61 -17.23
N ILE A 532 -38.95 -13.96 -15.98
CA ILE A 532 -40.02 -14.93 -15.64
C ILE A 532 -41.39 -14.36 -15.97
N ALA A 533 -41.66 -13.08 -15.65
CA ALA A 533 -42.95 -12.45 -15.91
C ALA A 533 -43.24 -12.35 -17.41
N VAL A 534 -42.26 -11.91 -18.22
CA VAL A 534 -42.38 -11.83 -19.69
C VAL A 534 -42.49 -13.23 -20.29
N LEU A 535 -41.69 -14.19 -19.81
CA LEU A 535 -41.78 -15.59 -20.24
C LEU A 535 -43.19 -16.14 -20.01
N HIS A 536 -43.75 -15.94 -18.82
CA HIS A 536 -45.09 -16.38 -18.47
C HIS A 536 -46.14 -15.70 -19.36
N LEU A 537 -46.06 -14.37 -19.51
CA LEU A 537 -47.03 -13.61 -20.31
C LEU A 537 -47.02 -13.96 -21.79
N LEU A 538 -45.84 -14.31 -22.35
CA LEU A 538 -45.72 -14.75 -23.74
C LEU A 538 -46.10 -16.22 -23.97
N HIS A 539 -46.12 -17.05 -22.91
CA HIS A 539 -46.38 -18.49 -23.02
C HIS A 539 -47.73 -18.93 -22.44
N ASP A 540 -48.50 -18.05 -21.79
CA ASP A 540 -49.82 -18.35 -21.20
C ASP A 540 -50.96 -18.46 -22.25
N CYS A 541 -50.62 -18.68 -23.52
CA CYS A 541 -51.61 -18.87 -24.57
C CYS A 541 -52.19 -20.29 -24.56
N VAL A 542 -53.52 -20.36 -24.46
CA VAL A 542 -54.28 -21.62 -24.52
C VAL A 542 -54.30 -22.21 -25.94
N ASP A 543 -54.27 -21.37 -26.98
CA ASP A 543 -54.33 -21.79 -28.39
C ASP A 543 -52.94 -21.77 -29.04
N ALA A 544 -52.29 -22.93 -29.10
CA ALA A 544 -50.94 -23.11 -29.63
C ALA A 544 -50.77 -22.64 -31.09
N GLU A 545 -51.83 -22.67 -31.91
CA GLU A 545 -51.79 -22.26 -33.32
C GLU A 545 -51.76 -20.73 -33.50
N GLN A 546 -52.45 -19.97 -32.64
CA GLN A 546 -52.45 -18.50 -32.72
C GLN A 546 -51.20 -17.85 -32.10
N CYS A 547 -50.50 -18.56 -31.20
CA CYS A 547 -49.39 -17.98 -30.43
C CYS A 547 -47.98 -18.38 -30.90
N SER A 548 -47.86 -19.09 -32.02
CA SER A 548 -46.59 -19.34 -32.70
C SER A 548 -45.86 -18.01 -33.04
N TYR A 549 -46.60 -16.98 -33.45
CA TYR A 549 -46.05 -15.65 -33.77
C TYR A 549 -45.36 -14.96 -32.59
N PHE A 550 -45.78 -15.23 -31.34
CA PHE A 550 -45.22 -14.58 -30.15
C PHE A 550 -44.00 -15.30 -29.57
N THR A 551 -43.86 -16.60 -29.84
CA THR A 551 -42.89 -17.48 -29.17
C THR A 551 -41.65 -17.77 -30.02
N ASP A 552 -41.69 -17.53 -31.33
CA ASP A 552 -40.58 -17.86 -32.25
C ASP A 552 -39.25 -17.16 -31.90
N LYS A 553 -39.29 -15.97 -31.29
CA LYS A 553 -38.09 -15.21 -30.92
C LYS A 553 -37.74 -15.29 -29.43
N TYR A 554 -38.72 -15.51 -28.55
CA TYR A 554 -38.51 -15.55 -27.10
C TYR A 554 -38.42 -16.99 -26.61
N SER A 555 -37.19 -17.45 -26.37
CA SER A 555 -36.95 -18.85 -26.01
C SER A 555 -37.56 -19.26 -24.66
N ASN A 556 -38.09 -20.48 -24.60
CA ASN A 556 -38.59 -21.13 -23.39
C ASN A 556 -37.47 -21.50 -22.40
N ASN A 557 -36.21 -21.41 -22.82
CA ASN A 557 -35.06 -21.65 -21.96
C ASN A 557 -34.82 -20.44 -21.07
N LEU A 558 -35.03 -20.59 -19.76
CA LEU A 558 -34.89 -19.51 -18.76
C LEU A 558 -33.61 -18.69 -18.92
N LEU A 559 -32.45 -19.33 -19.15
CA LEU A 559 -31.17 -18.63 -19.33
C LEU A 559 -31.17 -17.72 -20.57
N ARG A 560 -31.80 -18.18 -21.66
CA ARG A 560 -31.95 -17.39 -22.88
C ARG A 560 -32.98 -16.28 -22.67
N SER A 561 -34.06 -16.53 -21.93
CA SER A 561 -35.03 -15.52 -21.52
C SER A 561 -34.37 -14.41 -20.70
N ILE A 562 -33.53 -14.76 -19.70
CA ILE A 562 -32.74 -13.81 -18.90
C ILE A 562 -31.80 -12.99 -19.80
N SER A 563 -31.10 -13.65 -20.73
CA SER A 563 -30.20 -12.96 -21.67
C SER A 563 -30.97 -11.99 -22.57
N VAL A 564 -32.13 -12.39 -23.10
CA VAL A 564 -33.01 -11.51 -23.89
C VAL A 564 -33.46 -10.33 -23.06
N THR A 565 -33.93 -10.54 -21.83
CA THR A 565 -34.36 -9.47 -20.93
C THR A 565 -33.21 -8.52 -20.55
N TYR A 566 -31.98 -9.02 -20.41
CA TYR A 566 -30.79 -8.18 -20.25
C TYR A 566 -30.54 -7.29 -21.48
N PHE A 567 -30.65 -7.83 -22.70
CA PHE A 567 -30.52 -7.03 -23.92
C PHE A 567 -31.68 -6.03 -24.11
N MET A 568 -32.88 -6.36 -23.63
CA MET A 568 -34.01 -5.43 -23.57
C MET A 568 -33.71 -4.25 -22.66
N MET A 569 -33.02 -4.46 -21.53
CA MET A 569 -32.54 -3.35 -20.68
C MET A 569 -31.56 -2.43 -21.42
N GLY A 570 -30.80 -2.96 -22.38
CA GLY A 570 -29.95 -2.19 -23.30
C GLY A 570 -30.69 -1.55 -24.47
N GLY A 571 -32.02 -1.69 -24.54
CA GLY A 571 -32.86 -1.11 -25.59
C GLY A 571 -33.14 -2.00 -26.80
N ASN A 572 -32.68 -3.26 -26.81
CA ASN A 572 -33.00 -4.20 -27.89
C ASN A 572 -34.34 -4.92 -27.62
N TYR A 573 -35.39 -4.46 -28.29
CA TYR A 573 -36.75 -5.01 -28.14
C TYR A 573 -37.18 -5.95 -29.27
N ASP A 574 -36.30 -6.29 -30.22
CA ASP A 574 -36.61 -7.19 -31.35
C ASP A 574 -37.24 -8.52 -30.92
N PRO A 575 -36.84 -9.14 -29.78
CA PRO A 575 -37.42 -10.41 -29.34
C PRO A 575 -38.87 -10.31 -28.86
N VAL A 576 -39.33 -9.11 -28.50
CA VAL A 576 -40.70 -8.86 -28.00
C VAL A 576 -41.53 -8.00 -28.96
N GLU A 577 -40.99 -7.68 -30.13
CA GLU A 577 -41.61 -6.84 -31.15
C GLU A 577 -43.00 -7.33 -31.55
N GLY A 578 -43.15 -8.64 -31.75
CA GLY A 578 -44.44 -9.27 -32.05
C GLY A 578 -45.48 -9.01 -30.96
N GLY A 579 -45.05 -8.97 -29.70
CA GLY A 579 -45.86 -8.63 -28.53
C GLY A 579 -46.52 -7.26 -28.62
N PHE A 580 -45.83 -6.25 -29.18
CA PHE A 580 -46.40 -4.91 -29.33
C PHE A 580 -47.49 -4.81 -30.38
N SER A 581 -47.49 -5.73 -31.36
CA SER A 581 -48.57 -5.83 -32.34
C SER A 581 -49.82 -6.49 -31.75
N SER A 582 -49.73 -7.10 -30.56
CA SER A 582 -50.89 -7.62 -29.85
C SER A 582 -51.70 -6.50 -29.20
N ASN A 583 -53.02 -6.67 -29.16
CA ASN A 583 -53.92 -5.83 -28.38
C ASN A 583 -53.99 -6.24 -26.90
N SER A 584 -52.94 -6.89 -26.35
CA SER A 584 -52.92 -7.32 -24.95
C SER A 584 -52.52 -6.16 -24.03
N PRO A 585 -53.45 -5.55 -23.26
CA PRO A 585 -53.11 -4.43 -22.39
C PRO A 585 -52.13 -4.82 -21.28
N ALA A 586 -52.17 -6.08 -20.83
CA ALA A 586 -51.26 -6.60 -19.81
C ALA A 586 -49.79 -6.59 -20.30
N PHE A 587 -49.56 -6.95 -21.57
CA PHE A 587 -48.23 -6.91 -22.17
C PHE A 587 -47.70 -5.48 -22.29
N HIS A 588 -48.50 -4.55 -22.81
CA HIS A 588 -48.11 -3.15 -22.90
C HIS A 588 -47.80 -2.54 -21.53
N PHE A 589 -48.64 -2.83 -20.52
CA PHE A 589 -48.40 -2.36 -19.14
C PHE A 589 -47.11 -2.96 -18.54
N MET A 590 -46.89 -4.26 -18.71
CA MET A 590 -45.67 -4.94 -18.26
C MET A 590 -44.42 -4.33 -18.89
N MET A 591 -44.47 -4.04 -20.19
CA MET A 591 -43.38 -3.39 -20.92
C MET A 591 -43.13 -1.94 -20.47
N MET A 592 -44.18 -1.17 -20.19
CA MET A 592 -44.05 0.18 -19.61
C MET A 592 -43.37 0.14 -18.24
N VAL A 593 -43.79 -0.77 -17.36
CA VAL A 593 -43.19 -0.94 -16.03
C VAL A 593 -41.73 -1.40 -16.16
N PHE A 594 -41.43 -2.34 -17.05
CA PHE A 594 -40.06 -2.78 -17.32
C PHE A 594 -39.19 -1.62 -17.78
N PHE A 595 -39.63 -0.84 -18.77
CA PHE A 595 -38.88 0.30 -19.30
C PHE A 595 -38.62 1.36 -18.24
N PHE A 596 -39.67 1.74 -17.49
CA PHE A 596 -39.55 2.71 -16.40
C PHE A 596 -38.56 2.24 -15.34
N PHE A 597 -38.70 0.99 -14.87
CA PHE A 597 -37.85 0.48 -13.80
C PHE A 597 -36.40 0.29 -14.26
N THR A 598 -36.17 -0.34 -15.42
CA THR A 598 -34.81 -0.70 -15.84
C THR A 598 -34.05 0.45 -16.49
N VAL A 599 -34.64 1.12 -17.47
CA VAL A 599 -33.96 2.17 -18.25
C VAL A 599 -34.00 3.51 -17.52
N ILE A 600 -35.16 3.92 -16.98
CA ILE A 600 -35.28 5.23 -16.35
C ILE A 600 -34.72 5.21 -14.92
N LEU A 601 -35.12 4.21 -14.11
CA LEU A 601 -34.72 4.19 -12.71
C LEU A 601 -33.34 3.54 -12.54
N MET A 602 -33.17 2.26 -12.90
CA MET A 602 -31.95 1.51 -12.58
C MET A 602 -30.70 2.06 -13.31
N MET A 603 -30.77 2.38 -14.61
CA MET A 603 -29.58 2.94 -15.30
C MET A 603 -29.15 4.31 -14.76
N ASN A 604 -30.08 5.20 -14.44
CA ASN A 604 -29.74 6.50 -13.88
C ASN A 604 -29.15 6.39 -12.46
N VAL A 605 -29.68 5.49 -11.64
CA VAL A 605 -29.10 5.17 -10.32
C VAL A 605 -27.70 4.58 -10.48
N LEU A 606 -27.48 3.68 -11.44
CA LEU A 606 -26.16 3.11 -11.70
C LEU A 606 -25.13 4.20 -12.05
N ILE A 607 -25.49 5.11 -12.94
CA ILE A 607 -24.62 6.22 -13.36
C ILE A 607 -24.29 7.12 -12.16
N ALA A 608 -25.30 7.46 -11.34
CA ALA A 608 -25.09 8.27 -10.14
C ALA A 608 -24.13 7.60 -9.13
N LEU A 609 -24.29 6.29 -8.91
CA LEU A 609 -23.40 5.53 -8.01
C LEU A 609 -21.97 5.42 -8.55
N ILE A 610 -21.80 5.25 -9.86
CA ILE A 610 -20.47 5.24 -10.49
C ILE A 610 -19.81 6.61 -10.36
N ASN A 611 -20.52 7.70 -10.65
CA ASN A 611 -19.98 9.06 -10.51
C ASN A 611 -19.55 9.36 -9.07
N ASN A 612 -20.34 8.94 -8.08
CA ASN A 612 -19.98 9.06 -6.67
C ASN A 612 -18.72 8.25 -6.34
N ALA A 613 -18.64 7.00 -6.79
CA ALA A 613 -17.49 6.14 -6.54
C ALA A 613 -16.19 6.65 -7.20
N ILE A 614 -16.28 7.34 -8.34
CA ILE A 614 -15.15 7.99 -8.99
C ILE A 614 -14.68 9.19 -8.15
N GLY A 615 -15.61 10.03 -7.68
CA GLY A 615 -15.29 11.23 -6.87
C GLY A 615 -14.55 10.91 -5.58
N ASP A 616 -14.89 9.81 -4.90
CA ASP A 616 -14.22 9.42 -3.65
C ASP A 616 -12.81 8.80 -3.87
N GLY A 617 -12.43 8.54 -5.13
CA GLY A 617 -11.25 7.75 -5.51
C GLY A 617 -9.91 8.48 -5.44
N ASP A 618 -9.88 9.81 -5.49
CA ASP A 618 -8.76 10.60 -6.03
C ASP A 618 -7.42 10.52 -5.27
N GLN A 619 -7.40 10.17 -3.99
CA GLN A 619 -6.13 10.03 -3.23
C GLN A 619 -5.76 8.57 -2.92
N THR A 620 -6.75 7.69 -2.73
CA THR A 620 -6.52 6.30 -2.32
C THR A 620 -5.76 5.47 -3.36
N TRP A 621 -5.94 5.75 -4.65
CA TRP A 621 -5.32 4.96 -5.72
C TRP A 621 -3.79 5.08 -5.74
N GLN A 622 -3.22 6.20 -5.28
CA GLN A 622 -1.76 6.36 -5.20
C GLN A 622 -1.18 5.43 -4.15
N LEU A 623 -1.88 5.28 -3.03
CA LEU A 623 -1.49 4.38 -1.94
C LEU A 623 -1.61 2.91 -2.38
N ASP A 624 -2.69 2.57 -3.11
CA ASP A 624 -2.84 1.24 -3.73
C ASP A 624 -1.74 0.95 -4.75
N TRP A 625 -1.38 1.94 -5.58
CA TRP A 625 -0.29 1.82 -6.54
C TRP A 625 1.06 1.56 -5.85
N MET A 626 1.33 2.29 -4.76
CA MET A 626 2.51 2.08 -3.93
C MET A 626 2.52 0.69 -3.29
N LEU A 627 1.38 0.25 -2.73
CA LEU A 627 1.21 -1.09 -2.18
C LEU A 627 1.46 -2.19 -3.22
N ASN A 628 0.91 -2.02 -4.43
CA ASN A 628 1.15 -2.94 -5.54
C ASN A 628 2.64 -3.02 -5.89
N ARG A 629 3.36 -1.89 -5.95
CA ARG A 629 4.80 -1.87 -6.19
C ARG A 629 5.60 -2.54 -5.07
N MET A 630 5.24 -2.28 -3.81
CA MET A 630 5.87 -2.94 -2.67
C MET A 630 5.76 -4.45 -2.76
N ARG A 631 4.58 -4.98 -3.09
CA ARG A 631 4.38 -6.43 -3.28
C ARG A 631 5.25 -7.01 -4.40
N TYR A 632 5.44 -6.27 -5.50
CA TYR A 632 6.37 -6.69 -6.56
C TYR A 632 7.83 -6.66 -6.10
N ILE A 633 8.22 -5.65 -5.33
CA ILE A 633 9.56 -5.54 -4.77
C ILE A 633 9.82 -6.67 -3.78
N GLU A 634 8.90 -6.93 -2.87
CA GLU A 634 8.98 -8.03 -1.90
C GLU A 634 9.17 -9.37 -2.62
N ASN A 635 8.38 -9.61 -3.67
CA ASN A 635 8.52 -10.80 -4.50
C ASN A 635 9.88 -10.86 -5.19
N ALA A 636 10.37 -9.75 -5.74
CA ALA A 636 11.68 -9.69 -6.39
C ALA A 636 12.84 -9.91 -5.40
N GLU A 637 12.78 -9.30 -4.21
CA GLU A 637 13.75 -9.51 -3.14
C GLU A 637 13.73 -10.96 -2.65
N ASN A 638 12.54 -11.52 -2.43
CA ASN A 638 12.39 -12.91 -2.04
C ASN A 638 12.93 -13.88 -3.07
N MET A 639 12.83 -13.57 -4.38
CA MET A 639 13.42 -14.40 -5.44
C MET A 639 14.94 -14.30 -5.50
N THR A 640 15.48 -13.10 -5.28
CA THR A 640 16.91 -12.80 -5.38
C THR A 640 17.70 -13.07 -4.10
N TYR A 641 17.02 -13.27 -2.95
CA TYR A 641 17.65 -13.39 -1.63
C TYR A 641 18.79 -14.41 -1.57
N ASP A 642 18.58 -15.61 -2.11
CA ASP A 642 19.54 -16.72 -2.02
C ASP A 642 20.61 -16.68 -3.13
N ILE A 643 20.65 -15.62 -3.97
CA ILE A 643 21.68 -15.49 -5.00
C ILE A 643 22.99 -15.06 -4.33
N PRO A 644 24.08 -15.87 -4.41
CA PRO A 644 25.33 -15.55 -3.76
C PRO A 644 25.92 -14.23 -4.31
N GLY A 645 26.40 -13.37 -3.42
CA GLY A 645 26.97 -12.06 -3.77
C GLY A 645 25.94 -10.98 -4.16
N PHE A 646 24.67 -11.32 -4.39
CA PHE A 646 23.68 -10.32 -4.83
C PHE A 646 23.37 -9.29 -3.74
N ARG A 647 23.27 -9.73 -2.47
CA ARG A 647 23.03 -8.84 -1.32
C ARG A 647 24.26 -8.05 -0.89
N GLU A 648 25.45 -8.51 -1.26
CA GLU A 648 26.71 -7.82 -0.97
C GLU A 648 26.91 -6.61 -1.89
N ASN A 649 26.18 -6.56 -3.01
CA ASN A 649 26.22 -5.41 -3.90
C ASN A 649 25.50 -4.20 -3.27
N HIS A 650 26.29 -3.21 -2.89
CA HIS A 650 25.82 -1.98 -2.27
C HIS A 650 24.87 -1.18 -3.18
N ASP A 651 24.97 -1.30 -4.50
CA ASP A 651 24.10 -0.62 -5.47
C ASP A 651 22.64 -1.11 -5.44
N TYR A 652 22.40 -2.32 -4.93
CA TYR A 652 21.06 -2.91 -4.83
C TYR A 652 20.52 -2.88 -3.39
N PHE A 653 21.43 -2.92 -2.41
CA PHE A 653 21.11 -2.94 -0.98
C PHE A 653 21.97 -1.94 -0.21
N PRO A 654 21.77 -0.62 -0.41
CA PRO A 654 22.34 0.36 0.50
C PRO A 654 21.79 0.15 1.92
N HIS A 655 22.50 0.63 2.93
CA HIS A 655 21.90 0.76 4.27
C HIS A 655 20.98 1.99 4.34
N THR A 656 21.38 3.07 3.68
CA THR A 656 20.67 4.35 3.70
C THR A 656 20.59 4.91 2.28
N ILE A 657 19.42 5.45 1.93
CA ILE A 657 19.23 6.26 0.73
C ILE A 657 18.92 7.69 1.10
N PHE A 658 19.11 8.58 0.13
CA PHE A 658 18.84 9.99 0.27
C PHE A 658 17.75 10.40 -0.70
N TYR A 659 16.89 11.32 -0.30
CA TYR A 659 15.86 11.86 -1.17
C TYR A 659 15.72 13.37 -1.00
N SER A 660 15.38 14.06 -2.07
CA SER A 660 15.22 15.50 -2.08
C SER A 660 13.79 15.90 -1.72
N GLY A 661 13.61 16.96 -0.93
CA GLY A 661 12.29 17.58 -0.70
C GLY A 661 12.38 19.09 -0.75
N SER A 662 11.37 19.75 -1.34
CA SER A 662 11.25 21.20 -1.25
C SER A 662 10.75 21.62 0.13
N SER A 663 11.14 22.80 0.60
CA SER A 663 10.67 23.35 1.88
C SER A 663 9.13 23.49 1.92
N GLN A 664 8.49 23.67 0.76
CA GLN A 664 7.04 23.72 0.65
C GLN A 664 6.41 22.34 0.90
N GLN A 665 6.91 21.28 0.23
CA GLN A 665 6.42 19.90 0.46
C GLN A 665 6.55 19.49 1.94
N VAL A 666 7.64 19.88 2.59
CA VAL A 666 7.87 19.57 4.01
C VAL A 666 6.85 20.28 4.89
N ARG A 667 6.61 21.58 4.67
CA ARG A 667 5.61 22.36 5.43
C ARG A 667 4.18 21.84 5.20
N GLU A 668 3.84 21.51 3.95
CA GLU A 668 2.53 20.94 3.60
C GLU A 668 2.32 19.58 4.30
N TYR A 669 3.34 18.73 4.28
CA TYR A 669 3.28 17.44 4.96
C TYR A 669 3.20 17.56 6.49
N GLU A 670 3.96 18.47 7.09
CA GLU A 670 3.89 18.77 8.52
C GLU A 670 2.52 19.33 8.91
N LYS A 671 1.95 20.23 8.10
CA LYS A 671 0.60 20.76 8.31
C LYS A 671 -0.45 19.64 8.27
N LYS A 672 -0.41 18.78 7.23
CA LYS A 672 -1.32 17.63 7.10
C LYS A 672 -1.20 16.68 8.29
N THR A 673 0.03 16.44 8.77
CA THR A 673 0.26 15.57 9.93
C THR A 673 -0.32 16.17 11.21
N ARG A 674 -0.16 17.48 11.44
CA ARG A 674 -0.79 18.16 12.59
C ARG A 674 -2.31 18.16 12.54
N GLN A 675 -2.89 18.37 11.35
CA GLN A 675 -4.35 18.31 11.19
C GLN A 675 -4.89 16.93 11.57
N MET A 676 -4.23 15.85 11.15
CA MET A 676 -4.59 14.49 11.56
C MET A 676 -4.40 14.26 13.07
N GLU A 677 -3.38 14.88 13.68
CA GLU A 677 -3.16 14.83 15.13
C GLU A 677 -4.29 15.53 15.89
N ASP A 678 -4.74 16.69 15.41
CA ASP A 678 -5.83 17.47 15.99
C ASP A 678 -7.19 16.76 15.82
N GLU A 679 -7.42 16.11 14.68
CA GLU A 679 -8.63 15.31 14.41
C GLU A 679 -8.69 14.01 15.21
N ALA A 680 -7.53 13.39 15.48
CA ALA A 680 -7.43 12.15 16.25
C ALA A 680 -7.40 12.38 17.77
N ALA A 681 -7.23 13.63 18.24
CA ALA A 681 -7.26 13.95 19.65
C ALA A 681 -8.64 13.53 20.22
N PRO A 682 -8.69 12.63 21.23
CA PRO A 682 -9.96 12.20 21.78
C PRO A 682 -10.72 13.43 22.27
N VAL A 683 -11.97 13.58 21.81
CA VAL A 683 -12.88 14.62 22.30
C VAL A 683 -12.88 14.50 23.82
N THR A 684 -12.19 15.44 24.48
CA THR A 684 -12.00 15.38 25.92
C THR A 684 -13.37 15.51 26.56
N LEU A 685 -13.88 14.40 27.10
CA LEU A 685 -15.06 14.42 27.97
C LEU A 685 -14.74 15.38 29.12
N ASN A 686 -15.53 16.43 29.26
CA ASN A 686 -15.40 17.33 30.39
C ASN A 686 -15.58 16.56 31.70
N ALA A 687 -15.07 17.14 32.80
CA ALA A 687 -15.14 16.55 34.14
C ALA A 687 -16.57 16.14 34.57
N ASP A 688 -17.60 16.71 33.96
CA ASP A 688 -19.01 16.42 34.22
C ASP A 688 -19.56 15.21 33.43
N GLY A 689 -18.74 14.52 32.65
CA GLY A 689 -19.15 13.35 31.85
C GLY A 689 -20.10 13.68 30.69
N GLN A 690 -20.38 14.97 30.44
CA GLN A 690 -21.09 15.40 29.24
C GLN A 690 -20.11 15.52 28.08
N VAL A 691 -20.42 14.83 26.98
CA VAL A 691 -19.83 15.11 25.67
C VAL A 691 -20.22 16.54 25.34
N GLN A 692 -19.30 17.49 25.54
CA GLN A 692 -19.46 18.81 24.97
C GLN A 692 -19.29 18.61 23.48
N GLN A 693 -20.40 18.38 22.77
CA GLN A 693 -20.43 18.46 21.33
C GLN A 693 -19.87 19.83 20.98
N LEU A 694 -18.66 19.85 20.43
CA LEU A 694 -18.14 20.97 19.67
C LEU A 694 -19.27 21.35 18.72
N PRO A 695 -19.71 22.62 18.62
CA PRO A 695 -20.79 22.99 17.71
C PRO A 695 -20.45 22.42 16.33
N GLU A 696 -21.21 21.40 15.92
CA GLU A 696 -21.06 20.76 14.63
C GLU A 696 -21.18 21.87 13.59
N SER A 697 -20.09 22.15 12.88
CA SER A 697 -20.15 22.89 11.62
C SER A 697 -20.76 21.94 10.58
N SER A 698 -22.03 21.63 10.77
CA SER A 698 -22.85 20.80 9.89
C SER A 698 -23.32 21.61 8.69
N ASP A 699 -22.38 22.14 7.89
CA ASP A 699 -22.69 22.82 6.62
C ASP A 699 -21.57 22.56 5.61
N THR A 700 -21.43 21.31 5.12
CA THR A 700 -20.91 21.10 3.75
C THR A 700 -21.02 19.68 3.19
N ALA A 701 -21.16 18.61 4.00
CA ALA A 701 -21.01 17.24 3.45
C ALA A 701 -22.32 16.48 3.19
N THR A 702 -23.42 16.79 3.89
CA THR A 702 -24.65 15.95 3.82
C THR A 702 -25.75 16.51 2.91
N ALA A 703 -25.60 17.74 2.39
CA ALA A 703 -26.61 18.36 1.53
C ALA A 703 -26.61 17.81 0.09
N THR A 704 -25.52 17.20 -0.39
CA THR A 704 -25.38 16.83 -1.82
C THR A 704 -26.02 15.48 -2.16
N ALA A 705 -26.12 14.54 -1.20
CA ALA A 705 -26.71 13.23 -1.44
C ALA A 705 -28.26 13.25 -1.39
N THR A 706 -28.83 14.05 -0.50
CA THR A 706 -30.30 14.18 -0.34
C THR A 706 -30.91 15.11 -1.39
N THR A 707 -30.15 16.10 -1.91
CA THR A 707 -30.63 16.98 -2.99
C THR A 707 -30.61 16.32 -4.36
N ALA A 708 -29.73 15.34 -4.63
CA ALA A 708 -29.75 14.60 -5.90
C ALA A 708 -30.97 13.67 -6.03
N ALA A 709 -31.34 12.97 -4.95
CA ALA A 709 -32.55 12.14 -4.91
C ALA A 709 -33.84 13.00 -4.92
N ALA A 710 -33.82 14.15 -4.24
CA ALA A 710 -34.93 15.11 -4.28
C ALA A 710 -35.06 15.82 -5.63
N ALA A 711 -33.97 16.11 -6.34
CA ALA A 711 -34.01 16.75 -7.66
C ALA A 711 -34.54 15.83 -8.77
N VAL A 712 -34.24 14.53 -8.72
CA VAL A 712 -34.81 13.54 -9.65
C VAL A 712 -36.30 13.32 -9.38
N THR A 713 -36.72 13.37 -8.11
CA THR A 713 -38.14 13.28 -7.73
C THR A 713 -38.89 14.60 -8.03
N ALA A 714 -38.25 15.76 -7.85
CA ALA A 714 -38.82 17.07 -8.16
C ALA A 714 -38.93 17.30 -9.68
N ALA A 715 -37.99 16.81 -10.49
CA ALA A 715 -38.09 16.88 -11.96
C ALA A 715 -39.27 16.04 -12.50
N ALA A 716 -39.59 14.91 -11.86
CA ALA A 716 -40.75 14.09 -12.21
C ALA A 716 -42.08 14.72 -11.75
N VAL A 717 -42.08 15.48 -10.65
CA VAL A 717 -43.28 16.19 -10.12
C VAL A 717 -43.54 17.50 -10.87
N VAL A 718 -42.51 18.20 -11.35
CA VAL A 718 -42.65 19.47 -12.09
C VAL A 718 -43.25 19.26 -13.50
N VAL A 719 -43.14 18.08 -14.09
CA VAL A 719 -43.83 17.74 -15.36
C VAL A 719 -45.32 17.44 -15.14
N ALA A 720 -45.74 17.09 -13.91
CA ALA A 720 -47.13 16.84 -13.56
C ALA A 720 -47.87 18.07 -12.99
N ALA A 721 -47.13 19.11 -12.54
CA ALA A 721 -47.70 20.27 -11.85
C ALA A 721 -48.01 21.49 -12.76
N THR A 722 -47.79 21.41 -14.07
CA THR A 722 -48.14 22.46 -15.05
C THR A 722 -49.63 22.46 -15.46
N ALA A 723 -50.51 22.00 -14.58
CA ALA A 723 -51.95 22.02 -14.80
C ALA A 723 -52.70 22.27 -13.49
N THR A 724 -52.57 23.47 -12.92
CA THR A 724 -53.60 24.25 -12.18
C THR A 724 -52.94 25.25 -11.23
N ALA A 725 -53.05 26.54 -11.53
CA ALA A 725 -52.79 27.61 -10.57
C ALA A 725 -53.71 28.80 -10.86
N THR A 726 -54.64 29.08 -9.94
CA THR A 726 -55.30 30.39 -9.81
C THR A 726 -55.62 30.66 -8.33
N ALA A 727 -55.15 31.82 -7.86
CA ALA A 727 -55.55 32.56 -6.64
C ALA A 727 -55.24 31.90 -5.28
N GLU A 728 -54.85 32.60 -4.21
CA GLU A 728 -55.26 33.92 -3.73
C GLU A 728 -54.26 34.42 -2.66
N LYS A 729 -54.45 35.66 -2.23
CA LYS A 729 -53.56 36.60 -1.55
C LYS A 729 -54.03 36.81 -0.09
N ILE A 730 -53.18 37.44 0.75
CA ILE A 730 -53.49 38.35 1.89
C ILE A 730 -53.23 37.88 3.36
N ASN A 731 -52.53 38.80 4.06
CA ASN A 731 -52.45 39.20 5.49
C ASN A 731 -51.53 38.52 6.54
N ASP A 732 -50.48 39.27 6.91
CA ASP A 732 -50.30 40.04 8.18
C ASP A 732 -51.04 39.58 9.44
N ASP A 733 -50.28 39.28 10.50
CA ASP A 733 -50.05 40.16 11.68
C ASP A 733 -49.69 39.32 12.93
N SER A 734 -48.57 39.65 13.59
CA SER A 734 -48.56 39.92 15.04
C SER A 734 -47.13 40.17 15.53
N ALA A 735 -46.88 41.40 15.98
CA ALA A 735 -45.69 41.81 16.72
C ALA A 735 -46.02 41.85 18.23
N SER A 736 -45.16 41.25 19.07
CA SER A 736 -44.93 41.70 20.46
C SER A 736 -43.82 40.88 21.13
N THR A 737 -42.59 41.40 21.11
CA THR A 737 -41.61 41.39 22.22
C THR A 737 -40.26 41.90 21.70
N LYS A 738 -40.04 43.23 21.74
CA LYS A 738 -38.79 43.85 21.30
C LYS A 738 -38.33 44.87 22.33
N THR A 739 -37.45 44.49 23.26
CA THR A 739 -36.49 45.47 23.84
C THR A 739 -35.25 44.92 24.53
N LYS A 740 -34.88 43.63 24.41
CA LYS A 740 -33.56 43.13 24.90
C LYS A 740 -32.79 42.18 23.98
N GLU A 741 -33.34 41.85 22.81
CA GLU A 741 -32.71 40.97 21.81
C GLU A 741 -31.96 41.77 20.70
N LYS A 742 -32.20 43.08 20.63
CA LYS A 742 -31.70 43.94 19.54
C LYS A 742 -30.22 44.34 19.65
N GLU A 743 -29.52 43.95 20.71
CA GLU A 743 -28.10 44.27 20.91
C GLU A 743 -27.18 43.08 20.59
N ASN A 744 -27.70 41.84 20.69
CA ASN A 744 -26.99 40.64 20.25
C ASN A 744 -27.17 40.38 18.75
N ASP A 745 -28.34 40.69 18.18
CA ASP A 745 -28.58 40.56 16.72
C ASP A 745 -27.66 41.48 15.88
N LEU A 746 -27.28 42.63 16.43
CA LEU A 746 -26.37 43.58 15.74
C LEU A 746 -24.89 43.14 15.80
N ALA A 747 -24.52 42.32 16.79
CA ALA A 747 -23.18 41.74 16.87
C ALA A 747 -23.02 40.55 15.91
N ASP A 748 -24.05 39.70 15.80
CA ASP A 748 -24.03 38.54 14.88
C ASP A 748 -24.13 38.96 13.41
N GLU A 749 -24.89 40.00 13.08
CA GLU A 749 -24.95 40.52 11.70
C GLU A 749 -23.60 41.12 11.25
N GLY A 750 -22.82 41.66 12.19
CA GLY A 750 -21.47 42.15 11.93
C GLY A 750 -20.47 41.04 11.61
N VAL A 751 -20.53 39.92 12.35
CA VAL A 751 -19.69 38.75 12.11
C VAL A 751 -20.06 38.07 10.80
N ALA A 752 -21.35 37.91 10.51
CA ALA A 752 -21.81 37.32 9.25
C ALA A 752 -21.33 38.12 8.02
N ARG A 753 -21.40 39.46 8.06
CA ARG A 753 -20.89 40.31 6.98
C ARG A 753 -19.38 40.25 6.84
N LEU A 754 -18.64 40.13 7.94
CA LEU A 754 -17.18 39.99 7.91
C LEU A 754 -16.78 38.67 7.25
N VAL A 755 -17.44 37.58 7.63
CA VAL A 755 -17.22 36.24 7.06
C VAL A 755 -17.58 36.22 5.58
N GLU A 756 -18.71 36.80 5.18
CA GLU A 756 -19.10 36.88 3.76
C GLU A 756 -18.09 37.69 2.94
N THR A 757 -17.57 38.79 3.50
CA THR A 757 -16.57 39.62 2.81
C THR A 757 -15.26 38.87 2.62
N GLU A 758 -14.83 38.07 3.60
CA GLU A 758 -13.61 37.27 3.50
C GLU A 758 -13.78 36.09 2.53
N LEU A 759 -14.95 35.44 2.53
CA LEU A 759 -15.28 34.37 1.58
C LEU A 759 -15.29 34.89 0.13
N ARG A 760 -15.87 36.07 -0.11
CA ARG A 760 -15.84 36.70 -1.44
C ARG A 760 -14.42 36.99 -1.91
N LYS A 761 -13.55 37.49 -1.02
CA LYS A 761 -12.13 37.70 -1.34
C LYS A 761 -11.41 36.40 -1.70
N GLN A 762 -11.64 35.32 -0.97
CA GLN A 762 -11.05 34.03 -1.29
C GLN A 762 -11.54 33.49 -2.63
N LEU A 763 -12.84 33.62 -2.91
CA LEU A 763 -13.45 33.22 -4.18
C LEU A 763 -12.86 34.01 -5.36
N ASP A 764 -12.66 35.32 -5.21
CA ASP A 764 -12.07 36.16 -6.25
C ASP A 764 -10.60 35.81 -6.51
N VAL A 765 -9.83 35.51 -5.46
CA VAL A 765 -8.43 35.04 -5.59
C VAL A 765 -8.37 33.69 -6.31
N GLU A 766 -9.27 32.77 -6.00
CA GLU A 766 -9.34 31.46 -6.64
C GLU A 766 -9.81 31.56 -8.10
N ARG A 767 -10.74 32.47 -8.39
CA ARG A 767 -11.21 32.77 -9.76
C ARG A 767 -10.11 33.39 -10.62
N GLU A 768 -9.31 34.30 -10.07
CA GLU A 768 -8.13 34.84 -10.75
C GLU A 768 -7.06 33.76 -10.99
N SER A 769 -6.79 32.91 -10.01
CA SER A 769 -5.84 31.80 -10.13
C SER A 769 -6.26 30.83 -11.23
N SER A 770 -7.54 30.45 -11.24
CA SER A 770 -8.14 29.59 -12.27
C SER A 770 -8.09 30.24 -13.65
N GLY A 771 -8.35 31.55 -13.75
CA GLY A 771 -8.23 32.32 -14.99
C GLY A 771 -6.81 32.31 -15.57
N ARG A 772 -5.78 32.42 -14.71
CA ARG A 772 -4.37 32.33 -15.12
C ARG A 772 -3.98 30.92 -15.57
N GLN A 773 -4.51 29.87 -14.93
CA GLN A 773 -4.28 28.49 -15.38
C GLN A 773 -4.93 28.22 -16.74
N ILE A 774 -6.17 28.67 -16.95
CA ILE A 774 -6.88 28.52 -18.22
C ILE A 774 -6.14 29.24 -19.35
N SER A 775 -5.65 30.47 -19.12
CA SER A 775 -4.89 31.20 -20.14
C SER A 775 -3.57 30.52 -20.48
N THR A 776 -2.89 29.95 -19.48
CA THR A 776 -1.65 29.18 -19.67
C THR A 776 -1.90 27.91 -20.50
N LEU A 777 -2.98 27.17 -20.22
CA LEU A 777 -3.36 25.98 -20.99
C LEU A 777 -3.77 26.33 -22.43
N GLN A 778 -4.51 27.41 -22.62
CA GLN A 778 -4.86 27.89 -23.96
C GLN A 778 -3.63 28.29 -24.76
N GLN A 779 -2.63 28.89 -24.13
CA GLN A 779 -1.36 29.22 -24.78
C GLN A 779 -0.59 27.95 -25.18
N GLN A 780 -0.47 26.98 -24.29
CA GLN A 780 0.17 25.69 -24.61
C GLN A 780 -0.53 24.96 -25.75
N LEU A 781 -1.87 25.00 -25.81
CA LEU A 781 -2.63 24.39 -26.89
C LEU A 781 -2.36 25.08 -28.24
N ARG A 782 -2.24 26.42 -28.27
CA ARG A 782 -1.87 27.15 -29.50
C ARG A 782 -0.45 26.82 -29.95
N GLU A 783 0.50 26.71 -29.03
CA GLU A 783 1.88 26.31 -29.34
C GLU A 783 1.93 24.89 -29.92
N GLN A 784 1.18 23.95 -29.36
CA GLN A 784 1.05 22.58 -29.89
C GLN A 784 0.44 22.56 -31.30
N GLN A 785 -0.61 23.36 -31.55
CA GLN A 785 -1.22 23.47 -32.87
C GLN A 785 -0.24 24.05 -33.90
N GLN A 786 0.56 25.06 -33.53
CA GLN A 786 1.58 25.62 -34.42
C GLN A 786 2.67 24.60 -34.75
N ILE A 787 3.12 23.81 -33.78
CA ILE A 787 4.09 22.72 -34.02
C ILE A 787 3.50 21.67 -34.97
N LEU A 788 2.24 21.28 -34.79
CA LEU A 788 1.58 20.31 -35.67
C LEU A 788 1.49 20.81 -37.11
N VAL A 789 1.14 22.09 -37.32
CA VAL A 789 1.11 22.73 -38.64
C VAL A 789 2.50 22.76 -39.28
N GLN A 790 3.56 23.06 -38.52
CA GLN A 790 4.93 23.02 -39.04
C GLN A 790 5.40 21.61 -39.41
N ILE A 791 4.98 20.59 -38.66
CA ILE A 791 5.29 19.19 -38.98
C ILE A 791 4.57 18.76 -40.26
N LEU A 792 3.28 19.10 -40.40
CA LEU A 792 2.52 18.79 -41.61
C LEU A 792 3.11 19.49 -42.85
N ALA A 793 3.49 20.77 -42.73
CA ALA A 793 4.13 21.51 -43.82
C ALA A 793 5.50 20.91 -44.23
N LYS A 794 6.24 20.33 -43.28
CA LYS A 794 7.51 19.61 -43.56
C LYS A 794 7.32 18.21 -44.14
N LEU A 795 6.16 17.59 -43.93
CA LEU A 795 5.82 16.29 -44.53
C LEU A 795 5.27 16.44 -45.95
N GLU A 796 4.74 17.62 -46.28
CA GLU A 796 4.22 17.96 -47.62
C GLU A 796 5.32 18.43 -48.58
N GLN A 797 6.44 18.94 -48.05
CA GLN A 797 7.70 19.22 -48.79
C GLN A 797 8.54 17.96 -48.96
#